data_AF-A0A9D7RLC5-F1
#
_entry.id   AF-A0A9D7RLC5-F1
#
_cell.length_a   1.000
_cell.length_b   1.000
_cell.length_c   1.000
_cell.angle_alpha   90.00
_cell.angle_beta   90.00
_cell.angle_gamma   90.00
#
_symmetry.space_group_name_H-M   'P 1'
#
loop_
_entity.id
_entity.type
_entity.pdbx_description
1 polymer ?
#
loop_
_entity_poly.entity_id
_entity_poly.type
_entity_poly.pdbx_seq_one_letter_code
_entity_poly.pdbx_strand_id
1 'polypeptide(L)'
;MKYAIVAFTEDDSFDWDEVYTGKGQFWFSIQRPDIADNGGEFDGTTPDDATPYSNPTLYNWTHIGSGVGAAAGNANGWLLRAGTAGTIANSIVVGQKTKVLEVQDKNTPTNDAHQKLVKGELKLLNNVFFGNGTSAFDASSTGIIRITSGNPTQDDPTGAVLIKHLGDNKNVVQDPGVLGISRTADGKLDPRVTRSGAAYITDLATVPSDGFFKQVDYKGAFGANGADNWAAGWSTLAKNGHLATETAGQSINIVDSSLVAGKTYNWTKNNTYVVDGLVFLEEGGVLNIEAGTVVKFTPRADINNPSALVIARGAKIYADGRADAPIIFTAQADDVNNPTDLGPTDNALWGGLVVLGKGVTQKNGNAQASVEGISTSEPRGLYGGTDNADDSGVLRYISIRHGGRQIASGSELNGLTLGAIGSKTVMDYIEVYANSDDGIEFFGGAPNLKYAVVAFAEDDSYDWDEVYTGKGQFWFSIQRPDIADNGGEFDGSTPDDAALYSNPTLYNWTHIGSGVGAAAGNANAWLLRAGTAGTIANSIVVGQKTKVLEVQDKNTPTNDAHQKLVKGELKLLNNLFFGNGTNTLDATSTGIIRITSGNPTQDDPTGSVLIKHLNDNKNFVQNPVLSSISRSADGLLDPRPALAGAAYTTDLAALTCE
;
A
#
# COMPACT_ATOMS: atom_id res chain seq x y z
N MET A 1 -16.97 24.95 -0.60
CA MET A 1 -17.92 23.83 -0.56
C MET A 1 -17.18 22.52 -0.81
N LYS A 2 -17.02 21.66 0.22
CA LYS A 2 -16.16 20.46 0.12
C LYS A 2 -16.85 19.21 -0.45
N TYR A 3 -18.19 19.17 -0.45
CA TYR A 3 -18.99 18.12 -1.07
C TYR A 3 -20.27 18.79 -1.59
N ALA A 4 -20.68 18.49 -2.82
CA ALA A 4 -21.85 19.10 -3.46
C ALA A 4 -22.51 18.14 -4.44
N ILE A 5 -23.84 18.06 -4.45
CA ILE A 5 -24.61 17.26 -5.42
C ILE A 5 -25.64 18.16 -6.09
N VAL A 6 -25.65 18.18 -7.42
CA VAL A 6 -26.74 18.75 -8.20
C VAL A 6 -27.21 17.73 -9.22
N ALA A 7 -28.44 17.24 -9.08
CA ALA A 7 -28.96 16.19 -9.94
C ALA A 7 -30.29 16.61 -10.54
N PHE A 8 -30.41 16.38 -11.84
CA PHE A 8 -31.65 16.51 -12.59
C PHE A 8 -32.22 17.93 -12.65
N THR A 9 -31.36 18.96 -12.71
CA THR A 9 -31.78 20.34 -12.97
C THR A 9 -32.22 20.53 -14.41
N GLU A 10 -33.13 21.47 -14.63
CA GLU A 10 -33.60 21.85 -15.98
C GLU A 10 -32.65 22.84 -16.66
N ASP A 11 -31.95 23.61 -15.83
CA ASP A 11 -30.97 24.62 -16.20
C ASP A 11 -29.55 24.15 -15.84
N ASP A 12 -28.62 25.08 -15.64
CA ASP A 12 -27.25 24.79 -15.24
C ASP A 12 -27.15 23.97 -13.95
N SER A 13 -26.24 22.99 -13.92
CA SER A 13 -26.02 22.23 -12.68
C SER A 13 -25.23 23.03 -11.64
N PHE A 14 -24.28 23.86 -12.08
CA PHE A 14 -23.60 24.82 -11.22
C PHE A 14 -23.46 26.14 -11.98
N ASP A 15 -23.79 27.22 -11.31
CA ASP A 15 -23.79 28.55 -11.88
C ASP A 15 -22.94 29.48 -11.01
N TRP A 16 -22.05 30.26 -11.63
CA TRP A 16 -21.27 31.31 -11.00
C TRP A 16 -21.61 32.68 -11.58
N ASP A 17 -22.79 33.15 -11.21
CA ASP A 17 -23.16 34.55 -11.36
C ASP A 17 -22.47 35.45 -10.31
N GLU A 18 -22.26 36.71 -10.70
CA GLU A 18 -21.94 37.82 -9.79
C GLU A 18 -20.70 37.60 -8.91
N VAL A 19 -19.65 36.99 -9.49
CA VAL A 19 -18.31 36.82 -8.89
C VAL A 19 -18.25 35.73 -7.82
N TYR A 20 -17.83 34.53 -8.24
CA TYR A 20 -17.45 33.44 -7.35
C TYR A 20 -15.92 33.31 -7.22
N THR A 21 -15.38 33.48 -6.01
CA THR A 21 -13.94 33.31 -5.71
C THR A 21 -13.68 32.19 -4.68
N GLY A 22 -14.66 31.30 -4.50
CA GLY A 22 -14.63 30.27 -3.46
C GLY A 22 -13.76 29.06 -3.80
N LYS A 23 -13.71 28.13 -2.85
CA LYS A 23 -13.03 26.83 -2.98
C LYS A 23 -14.05 25.70 -3.08
N GLY A 24 -13.83 24.76 -3.99
CA GLY A 24 -14.66 23.57 -4.18
C GLY A 24 -13.85 22.28 -4.24
N GLN A 25 -14.32 21.20 -3.61
CA GLN A 25 -13.80 19.86 -3.84
C GLN A 25 -14.96 18.85 -3.89
N PHE A 26 -14.80 17.70 -4.56
CA PHE A 26 -15.77 16.59 -4.58
C PHE A 26 -17.21 17.02 -4.96
N TRP A 27 -17.34 17.69 -6.10
CA TRP A 27 -18.66 18.08 -6.64
C TRP A 27 -19.20 17.00 -7.57
N PHE A 28 -20.48 16.74 -7.52
CA PHE A 28 -21.16 15.81 -8.40
C PHE A 28 -22.34 16.47 -9.08
N SER A 29 -22.47 16.23 -10.38
CA SER A 29 -23.66 16.64 -11.12
C SER A 29 -24.06 15.67 -12.21
N ILE A 30 -25.37 15.54 -12.43
CA ILE A 30 -25.94 14.73 -13.50
C ILE A 30 -27.15 15.42 -14.14
N GLN A 31 -27.10 15.63 -15.45
CA GLN A 31 -28.17 16.26 -16.23
C GLN A 31 -29.30 15.26 -16.58
N ARG A 32 -30.51 15.78 -16.75
CA ARG A 32 -31.62 15.01 -17.32
C ARG A 32 -31.45 14.85 -18.84
N PRO A 33 -32.02 13.79 -19.44
CA PRO A 33 -31.90 13.58 -20.88
C PRO A 33 -32.94 14.38 -21.70
N ASP A 34 -33.98 14.91 -21.08
CA ASP A 34 -35.09 15.58 -21.75
C ASP A 34 -34.97 17.10 -21.76
N ILE A 35 -34.49 17.69 -20.65
CA ILE A 35 -34.25 19.13 -20.51
C ILE A 35 -33.03 19.37 -19.61
N ALA A 36 -32.08 20.15 -20.11
CA ALA A 36 -30.87 20.57 -19.40
C ALA A 36 -30.22 21.70 -20.22
N ASP A 37 -29.53 22.60 -19.53
CA ASP A 37 -28.56 23.52 -20.15
C ASP A 37 -27.13 23.08 -19.80
N ASN A 38 -26.28 23.89 -19.16
CA ASN A 38 -24.88 23.55 -18.97
C ASN A 38 -24.64 22.68 -17.72
N GLY A 39 -23.57 21.90 -17.73
CA GLY A 39 -23.05 21.22 -16.55
C GLY A 39 -22.45 22.20 -15.55
N GLY A 40 -21.84 23.26 -16.05
CA GLY A 40 -21.81 24.51 -15.33
C GLY A 40 -21.61 25.68 -16.26
N GLU A 41 -22.26 26.78 -15.90
CA GLU A 41 -22.12 28.08 -16.52
C GLU A 41 -21.33 28.97 -15.57
N PHE A 42 -20.29 29.61 -16.11
CA PHE A 42 -19.37 30.39 -15.31
C PHE A 42 -19.21 31.74 -15.95
N ASP A 43 -19.49 32.80 -15.20
CA ASP A 43 -19.24 34.15 -15.65
C ASP A 43 -18.77 35.05 -14.49
N GLY A 44 -18.79 36.36 -14.70
CA GLY A 44 -18.30 37.37 -13.76
C GLY A 44 -19.41 38.32 -13.31
N THR A 45 -19.14 39.62 -13.36
CA THR A 45 -20.18 40.63 -13.10
C THR A 45 -21.07 40.85 -14.32
N THR A 46 -22.27 41.35 -14.09
CA THR A 46 -23.06 42.08 -15.09
C THR A 46 -22.83 43.60 -14.95
N PRO A 47 -22.43 44.35 -16.01
CA PRO A 47 -22.15 43.88 -17.38
C PRO A 47 -20.93 42.96 -17.44
N ASP A 48 -21.03 41.96 -18.31
CA ASP A 48 -19.93 41.08 -18.68
C ASP A 48 -18.67 41.90 -18.97
N ASP A 49 -17.51 41.42 -18.52
CA ASP A 49 -16.19 42.05 -18.66
C ASP A 49 -15.79 43.11 -17.61
N ALA A 50 -16.63 43.43 -16.63
CA ALA A 50 -16.23 44.29 -15.52
C ALA A 50 -15.43 43.55 -14.43
N THR A 51 -14.79 44.33 -13.55
CA THR A 51 -14.12 43.83 -12.34
C THR A 51 -14.96 44.18 -11.11
N PRO A 52 -15.00 43.34 -10.06
CA PRO A 52 -14.27 42.08 -9.89
C PRO A 52 -14.82 40.96 -10.78
N TYR A 53 -14.09 39.84 -10.90
CA TYR A 53 -14.47 38.72 -11.76
C TYR A 53 -14.28 37.39 -11.01
N SER A 54 -14.98 36.33 -11.44
CA SER A 54 -14.92 35.01 -10.81
C SER A 54 -13.51 34.42 -10.89
N ASN A 55 -13.00 33.91 -9.78
CA ASN A 55 -11.67 33.30 -9.68
C ASN A 55 -11.64 32.17 -8.64
N PRO A 56 -12.38 31.08 -8.86
CA PRO A 56 -12.47 30.00 -7.89
C PRO A 56 -11.33 29.00 -8.01
N THR A 57 -11.22 28.14 -7.00
CA THR A 57 -10.33 26.97 -7.01
C THR A 57 -11.16 25.71 -6.77
N LEU A 58 -11.35 24.91 -7.82
CA LEU A 58 -12.17 23.71 -7.83
C LEU A 58 -11.33 22.48 -8.20
N TYR A 59 -11.40 21.45 -7.38
CA TYR A 59 -10.78 20.15 -7.64
C TYR A 59 -11.83 19.03 -7.59
N ASN A 60 -11.60 17.92 -8.29
CA ASN A 60 -12.37 16.69 -8.09
C ASN A 60 -13.89 16.83 -8.34
N TRP A 61 -14.29 17.42 -9.47
CA TRP A 61 -15.70 17.44 -9.90
C TRP A 61 -15.98 16.30 -10.87
N THR A 62 -17.00 15.48 -10.61
CA THR A 62 -17.59 14.58 -11.62
C THR A 62 -18.87 15.18 -12.19
N HIS A 63 -18.88 15.48 -13.49
CA HIS A 63 -20.06 15.92 -14.22
C HIS A 63 -20.47 14.88 -15.28
N ILE A 64 -21.72 14.40 -15.17
CA ILE A 64 -22.35 13.47 -16.11
C ILE A 64 -23.37 14.26 -16.95
N GLY A 65 -23.13 14.35 -18.25
CA GLY A 65 -23.98 15.07 -19.18
C GLY A 65 -25.32 14.41 -19.43
N SER A 66 -26.15 14.98 -20.29
CA SER A 66 -27.47 14.44 -20.63
C SER A 66 -27.41 13.12 -21.43
N GLY A 67 -26.27 12.85 -22.09
CA GLY A 67 -26.04 11.74 -23.02
C GLY A 67 -26.05 12.19 -24.48
N VAL A 68 -25.20 11.59 -25.34
CA VAL A 68 -25.05 11.93 -26.77
C VAL A 68 -26.35 11.83 -27.59
N GLY A 69 -27.30 11.00 -27.16
CA GLY A 69 -28.61 10.82 -27.81
C GLY A 69 -29.77 11.55 -27.12
N ALA A 70 -29.48 12.43 -26.16
CA ALA A 70 -30.51 13.11 -25.36
C ALA A 70 -31.38 14.07 -26.19
N ALA A 71 -32.61 14.32 -25.73
CA ALA A 71 -33.53 15.30 -26.32
C ALA A 71 -33.20 16.74 -25.89
N ALA A 72 -32.59 16.93 -24.71
CA ALA A 72 -32.20 18.25 -24.18
C ALA A 72 -31.47 19.12 -25.21
N GLY A 73 -31.90 20.36 -25.43
CA GLY A 73 -31.45 21.17 -26.57
C GLY A 73 -29.97 21.56 -26.55
N ASN A 74 -29.55 22.23 -25.48
CA ASN A 74 -28.26 22.95 -25.40
C ASN A 74 -27.28 22.35 -24.37
N ALA A 75 -27.42 21.06 -24.06
CA ALA A 75 -26.72 20.45 -22.93
C ALA A 75 -25.19 20.34 -23.10
N ASN A 76 -24.46 21.42 -22.77
CA ASN A 76 -23.00 21.46 -22.72
C ASN A 76 -22.49 20.97 -21.36
N GLY A 77 -21.21 20.59 -21.32
CA GLY A 77 -20.47 20.33 -20.09
C GLY A 77 -20.16 21.63 -19.37
N TRP A 78 -19.00 22.24 -19.62
CA TRP A 78 -18.63 23.50 -18.98
C TRP A 78 -18.63 24.67 -19.97
N LEU A 79 -19.31 25.75 -19.61
CA LEU A 79 -19.35 27.01 -20.36
C LEU A 79 -18.62 28.09 -19.56
N LEU A 80 -17.44 28.48 -20.02
CA LEU A 80 -16.59 29.51 -19.42
C LEU A 80 -16.79 30.82 -20.18
N ARG A 81 -17.54 31.76 -19.61
CA ARG A 81 -17.94 33.03 -20.22
C ARG A 81 -17.05 34.18 -19.76
N ALA A 82 -17.40 35.39 -20.17
CA ALA A 82 -16.68 36.59 -19.79
C ALA A 82 -16.60 36.75 -18.26
N GLY A 83 -15.40 37.07 -17.76
CA GLY A 83 -15.15 37.18 -16.33
C GLY A 83 -14.75 35.87 -15.63
N THR A 84 -14.57 34.74 -16.32
CA THR A 84 -14.09 33.51 -15.66
C THR A 84 -12.57 33.40 -15.63
N ALA A 85 -11.98 33.50 -14.45
CA ALA A 85 -10.63 33.05 -14.12
C ALA A 85 -10.69 31.80 -13.22
N GLY A 86 -9.56 31.42 -12.62
CA GLY A 86 -9.51 30.39 -11.59
C GLY A 86 -8.95 29.07 -12.07
N THR A 87 -9.15 28.03 -11.25
CA THR A 87 -8.62 26.69 -11.50
C THR A 87 -9.74 25.67 -11.40
N ILE A 88 -9.90 24.85 -12.44
CA ILE A 88 -10.68 23.61 -12.42
C ILE A 88 -9.71 22.47 -12.73
N ALA A 89 -9.53 21.57 -11.77
CA ALA A 89 -8.52 20.53 -11.86
C ALA A 89 -8.98 19.16 -11.36
N ASN A 90 -8.30 18.11 -11.79
CA ASN A 90 -8.56 16.71 -11.39
C ASN A 90 -10.04 16.31 -11.52
N SER A 91 -10.73 16.79 -12.56
CA SER A 91 -12.19 16.65 -12.70
C SER A 91 -12.55 15.80 -13.92
N ILE A 92 -13.78 15.32 -13.98
CA ILE A 92 -14.32 14.43 -15.00
C ILE A 92 -15.55 15.08 -15.63
N VAL A 93 -15.60 15.12 -16.96
CA VAL A 93 -16.81 15.42 -17.73
C VAL A 93 -17.08 14.26 -18.68
N VAL A 94 -18.24 13.61 -18.53
CA VAL A 94 -18.57 12.41 -19.32
C VAL A 94 -19.98 12.45 -19.92
N GLY A 95 -20.12 11.94 -21.13
CA GLY A 95 -21.42 11.65 -21.74
C GLY A 95 -22.24 12.91 -22.03
N GLN A 96 -21.60 13.95 -22.56
CA GLN A 96 -22.29 15.19 -22.95
C GLN A 96 -23.01 15.02 -24.28
N LYS A 97 -24.08 15.79 -24.49
CA LYS A 97 -24.77 15.82 -25.78
C LYS A 97 -24.01 16.66 -26.79
N THR A 98 -23.64 17.88 -26.41
CA THR A 98 -23.03 18.86 -27.31
C THR A 98 -21.52 18.92 -27.09
N LYS A 99 -21.02 19.94 -26.40
CA LYS A 99 -19.61 20.17 -26.12
C LYS A 99 -19.32 19.81 -24.68
N VAL A 100 -18.18 19.19 -24.42
CA VAL A 100 -17.70 18.96 -23.05
C VAL A 100 -17.13 20.22 -22.42
N LEU A 101 -16.67 21.16 -23.24
CA LEU A 101 -16.08 22.42 -22.82
C LEU A 101 -16.28 23.50 -23.89
N GLU A 102 -16.75 24.66 -23.47
CA GLU A 102 -16.90 25.86 -24.27
C GLU A 102 -16.23 27.04 -23.57
N VAL A 103 -15.42 27.80 -24.31
CA VAL A 103 -14.71 28.99 -23.82
C VAL A 103 -15.10 30.19 -24.67
N GLN A 104 -15.51 31.28 -24.03
CA GLN A 104 -15.90 32.49 -24.75
C GLN A 104 -14.69 33.37 -25.11
N ASP A 105 -14.66 33.83 -26.38
CA ASP A 105 -13.72 34.77 -26.98
C ASP A 105 -14.51 35.87 -27.73
N LYS A 106 -14.78 37.01 -27.07
CA LYS A 106 -15.56 38.11 -27.65
C LYS A 106 -14.67 38.95 -28.57
N ASN A 107 -15.24 39.50 -29.65
CA ASN A 107 -14.48 40.31 -30.63
C ASN A 107 -13.90 41.63 -30.07
N THR A 108 -14.47 42.18 -29.00
CA THR A 108 -13.99 43.40 -28.32
C THR A 108 -13.74 43.12 -26.83
N PRO A 109 -12.73 42.31 -26.50
CA PRO A 109 -12.60 41.70 -25.18
C PRO A 109 -11.99 42.67 -24.17
N THR A 110 -12.64 42.81 -23.00
CA THR A 110 -12.04 43.51 -21.86
C THR A 110 -11.67 42.54 -20.72
N ASN A 111 -12.37 41.39 -20.56
CA ASN A 111 -12.04 40.36 -19.56
C ASN A 111 -12.65 38.97 -19.88
N ASP A 112 -12.65 38.53 -21.14
CA ASP A 112 -13.25 37.24 -21.48
C ASP A 112 -12.44 36.01 -21.01
N ALA A 113 -13.08 34.85 -21.00
CA ALA A 113 -12.46 33.60 -20.56
C ALA A 113 -11.25 33.21 -21.43
N HIS A 114 -11.34 33.39 -22.75
CA HIS A 114 -10.24 33.06 -23.65
C HIS A 114 -8.99 33.89 -23.37
N GLN A 115 -9.11 35.21 -23.17
CA GLN A 115 -7.98 36.04 -22.77
C GLN A 115 -7.40 35.64 -21.41
N LYS A 116 -8.25 35.29 -20.45
CA LYS A 116 -7.81 34.81 -19.13
C LYS A 116 -7.07 33.48 -19.23
N LEU A 117 -7.48 32.60 -20.14
CA LEU A 117 -6.78 31.36 -20.44
C LEU A 117 -5.39 31.66 -21.05
N VAL A 118 -5.29 32.56 -22.03
CA VAL A 118 -4.02 32.98 -22.64
C VAL A 118 -3.06 33.61 -21.62
N LYS A 119 -3.59 34.40 -20.68
CA LYS A 119 -2.81 35.01 -19.59
C LYS A 119 -2.44 34.04 -18.46
N GLY A 120 -2.98 32.81 -18.48
CA GLY A 120 -2.79 31.82 -17.41
C GLY A 120 -3.57 32.11 -16.13
N GLU A 121 -4.56 33.01 -16.19
CA GLU A 121 -5.49 33.29 -15.09
C GLU A 121 -6.60 32.22 -14.98
N LEU A 122 -7.01 31.64 -16.10
CA LEU A 122 -7.93 30.51 -16.18
C LEU A 122 -7.14 29.22 -16.46
N LYS A 123 -7.24 28.25 -15.56
CA LYS A 123 -6.44 27.02 -15.55
C LYS A 123 -7.36 25.80 -15.56
N LEU A 124 -7.14 24.93 -16.54
CA LEU A 124 -7.81 23.64 -16.66
C LEU A 124 -6.71 22.60 -16.58
N LEU A 125 -6.60 21.89 -15.45
CA LEU A 125 -5.44 21.06 -15.14
C LEU A 125 -5.86 19.60 -14.93
N ASN A 126 -5.24 18.66 -15.64
CA ASN A 126 -5.40 17.23 -15.36
C ASN A 126 -6.87 16.78 -15.33
N ASN A 127 -7.73 17.32 -16.20
CA ASN A 127 -9.12 16.88 -16.30
C ASN A 127 -9.28 15.76 -17.33
N VAL A 128 -10.30 14.92 -17.14
CA VAL A 128 -10.65 13.81 -18.04
C VAL A 128 -11.98 14.11 -18.71
N PHE A 129 -11.99 14.01 -20.03
CA PHE A 129 -13.17 14.18 -20.87
C PHE A 129 -13.48 12.87 -21.60
N PHE A 130 -14.75 12.46 -21.68
CA PHE A 130 -15.10 11.22 -22.36
C PHE A 130 -16.55 11.15 -22.84
N GLY A 131 -16.84 10.21 -23.75
CA GLY A 131 -18.21 9.79 -24.06
C GLY A 131 -18.96 10.66 -25.07
N ASN A 132 -18.25 11.47 -25.86
CA ASN A 132 -18.81 12.36 -26.89
C ASN A 132 -18.50 11.93 -28.34
N GLY A 133 -18.00 10.70 -28.55
CA GLY A 133 -17.78 10.12 -29.88
C GLY A 133 -16.44 10.47 -30.55
N THR A 134 -15.50 11.11 -29.84
CA THR A 134 -14.13 11.35 -30.32
C THR A 134 -13.11 10.88 -29.26
N SER A 135 -11.87 10.64 -29.70
CA SER A 135 -10.73 10.29 -28.84
C SER A 135 -9.69 11.40 -28.70
N ALA A 136 -10.03 12.62 -29.13
CA ALA A 136 -9.13 13.77 -29.14
C ALA A 136 -9.90 15.08 -28.95
N PHE A 137 -9.20 16.11 -28.47
CA PHE A 137 -9.73 17.47 -28.47
C PHE A 137 -9.91 17.96 -29.90
N ASP A 138 -11.14 18.31 -30.25
CA ASP A 138 -11.54 18.77 -31.58
C ASP A 138 -12.52 19.94 -31.41
N ALA A 139 -12.15 21.10 -31.98
CA ALA A 139 -12.94 22.32 -31.95
C ALA A 139 -13.79 22.53 -33.22
N SER A 140 -13.75 21.58 -34.15
CA SER A 140 -14.60 21.62 -35.34
C SER A 140 -16.08 21.65 -34.97
N SER A 141 -16.94 21.93 -35.96
CA SER A 141 -18.39 21.94 -35.76
C SER A 141 -18.91 20.64 -35.12
N THR A 142 -18.32 19.50 -35.48
CA THR A 142 -18.64 18.16 -34.95
C THR A 142 -17.79 17.74 -33.74
N GLY A 143 -16.81 18.56 -33.35
CA GLY A 143 -15.90 18.26 -32.26
C GLY A 143 -16.54 18.34 -30.88
N ILE A 144 -15.73 18.12 -29.84
CA ILE A 144 -16.20 18.05 -28.45
C ILE A 144 -15.93 19.33 -27.65
N ILE A 145 -15.12 20.25 -28.17
CA ILE A 145 -14.88 21.56 -27.56
C ILE A 145 -15.32 22.69 -28.49
N ARG A 146 -15.46 23.91 -27.96
CA ARG A 146 -15.77 25.11 -28.75
C ARG A 146 -15.08 26.35 -28.17
N ILE A 147 -14.63 27.23 -29.05
CA ILE A 147 -14.35 28.63 -28.70
C ILE A 147 -15.43 29.48 -29.35
N THR A 148 -16.23 30.18 -28.55
CA THR A 148 -17.43 30.90 -29.02
C THR A 148 -17.27 32.40 -28.86
N SER A 149 -17.75 33.17 -29.82
CA SER A 149 -17.83 34.63 -29.71
C SER A 149 -19.23 35.13 -29.35
N GLY A 150 -20.21 34.22 -29.25
CA GLY A 150 -21.64 34.56 -29.26
C GLY A 150 -22.20 34.84 -30.67
N ASN A 151 -21.36 34.82 -31.70
CA ASN A 151 -21.74 34.89 -33.10
C ASN A 151 -21.03 33.77 -33.89
N PRO A 152 -21.75 32.74 -34.39
CA PRO A 152 -21.14 31.56 -35.03
C PRO A 152 -20.22 31.87 -36.21
N THR A 153 -20.36 33.03 -36.84
CA THR A 153 -19.48 33.47 -37.96
C THR A 153 -18.11 33.96 -37.52
N GLN A 154 -17.90 34.14 -36.21
CA GLN A 154 -16.71 34.71 -35.59
C GLN A 154 -16.05 33.75 -34.58
N ASP A 155 -16.62 32.55 -34.41
CA ASP A 155 -16.03 31.50 -33.58
C ASP A 155 -14.69 31.03 -34.17
N ASP A 156 -13.72 30.64 -33.33
CA ASP A 156 -12.48 30.01 -33.79
C ASP A 156 -12.73 28.51 -34.03
N PRO A 157 -12.85 28.06 -35.29
CA PRO A 157 -13.14 26.65 -35.58
C PRO A 157 -11.94 25.74 -35.35
N THR A 158 -10.74 26.30 -35.15
CA THR A 158 -9.51 25.52 -34.92
C THR A 158 -9.30 25.25 -33.44
N GLY A 159 -9.72 26.18 -32.57
CA GLY A 159 -9.54 26.10 -31.13
C GLY A 159 -8.07 25.91 -30.70
N ALA A 160 -7.12 26.34 -31.53
CA ALA A 160 -5.71 25.93 -31.40
C ALA A 160 -5.11 26.30 -30.03
N VAL A 161 -5.47 27.47 -29.50
CA VAL A 161 -5.05 27.95 -28.18
C VAL A 161 -5.60 27.06 -27.07
N LEU A 162 -6.89 26.73 -27.13
CA LEU A 162 -7.54 25.86 -26.14
C LEU A 162 -6.97 24.44 -26.18
N ILE A 163 -6.80 23.86 -27.37
CA ILE A 163 -6.21 22.52 -27.54
C ILE A 163 -4.80 22.49 -26.97
N LYS A 164 -3.97 23.51 -27.27
CA LYS A 164 -2.62 23.61 -26.73
C LYS A 164 -2.63 23.72 -25.21
N HIS A 165 -3.48 24.57 -24.64
CA HIS A 165 -3.61 24.72 -23.18
C HIS A 165 -4.03 23.41 -22.51
N LEU A 166 -5.00 22.69 -23.08
CA LEU A 166 -5.45 21.41 -22.54
C LEU A 166 -4.34 20.36 -22.55
N GLY A 167 -3.59 20.27 -23.66
CA GLY A 167 -2.45 19.37 -23.79
C GLY A 167 -1.30 19.69 -22.84
N ASP A 168 -0.87 20.95 -22.80
CA ASP A 168 0.23 21.40 -21.92
C ASP A 168 -0.10 21.17 -20.43
N ASN A 169 -1.38 21.25 -20.07
CA ASN A 169 -1.86 21.04 -18.70
C ASN A 169 -2.42 19.63 -18.45
N LYS A 170 -2.01 18.65 -19.26
CA LYS A 170 -2.27 17.22 -19.05
C LYS A 170 -3.74 16.82 -18.94
N ASN A 171 -4.62 17.56 -19.61
CA ASN A 171 -6.01 17.14 -19.77
C ASN A 171 -6.06 16.05 -20.86
N VAL A 172 -6.97 15.09 -20.72
CA VAL A 172 -7.03 13.93 -21.62
C VAL A 172 -8.46 13.63 -22.08
N VAL A 173 -8.58 13.04 -23.27
CA VAL A 173 -9.82 12.45 -23.78
C VAL A 173 -9.70 10.93 -23.70
N GLN A 174 -10.13 10.35 -22.58
CA GLN A 174 -9.96 8.92 -22.29
C GLN A 174 -11.04 8.45 -21.31
N ASP A 175 -11.40 7.17 -21.36
CA ASP A 175 -12.43 6.59 -20.48
C ASP A 175 -12.03 6.75 -18.99
N PRO A 176 -12.78 7.54 -18.19
CA PRO A 176 -12.51 7.69 -16.77
C PRO A 176 -12.79 6.42 -15.96
N GLY A 177 -13.52 5.45 -16.53
CA GLY A 177 -13.91 4.22 -15.87
C GLY A 177 -15.08 4.39 -14.90
N VAL A 178 -16.04 5.28 -15.19
CA VAL A 178 -17.25 5.46 -14.36
C VAL A 178 -18.07 4.16 -14.34
N LEU A 179 -18.42 3.67 -13.16
CA LEU A 179 -19.02 2.33 -12.96
C LEU A 179 -20.43 2.20 -13.53
N GLY A 180 -21.26 3.24 -13.41
CA GLY A 180 -22.64 3.18 -13.89
C GLY A 180 -23.27 4.55 -14.07
N ILE A 181 -23.87 4.79 -15.23
CA ILE A 181 -24.64 6.01 -15.50
C ILE A 181 -26.11 5.62 -15.67
N SER A 182 -26.95 6.08 -14.75
CA SER A 182 -28.40 5.97 -14.85
C SER A 182 -29.08 7.25 -14.41
N ARG A 183 -30.20 7.57 -15.07
CA ARG A 183 -31.07 8.71 -14.71
C ARG A 183 -32.42 8.25 -14.17
N THR A 184 -32.64 6.94 -14.14
CA THR A 184 -33.83 6.30 -13.58
C THR A 184 -33.59 5.87 -12.15
N ALA A 185 -34.66 5.74 -11.37
CA ALA A 185 -34.62 5.17 -10.03
C ALA A 185 -34.57 3.62 -10.11
N ASP A 186 -33.50 3.09 -10.72
CA ASP A 186 -33.31 1.66 -10.96
C ASP A 186 -32.09 1.06 -10.24
N GLY A 187 -31.47 1.83 -9.34
CA GLY A 187 -30.31 1.40 -8.57
C GLY A 187 -29.07 1.16 -9.42
N LYS A 188 -28.91 1.88 -10.55
CA LYS A 188 -27.77 1.70 -11.47
C LYS A 188 -26.88 2.93 -11.64
N LEU A 189 -27.18 4.04 -10.98
CA LEU A 189 -26.28 5.19 -10.96
C LEU A 189 -25.13 4.91 -9.99
N ASP A 190 -23.93 4.71 -10.52
CA ASP A 190 -22.72 4.54 -9.74
C ASP A 190 -21.63 5.50 -10.26
N PRO A 191 -21.51 6.68 -9.63
CA PRO A 191 -20.61 7.72 -10.11
C PRO A 191 -19.14 7.49 -9.71
N ARG A 192 -18.83 6.39 -9.01
CA ARG A 192 -17.46 5.95 -8.72
C ARG A 192 -16.72 5.57 -10.00
N VAL A 193 -15.39 5.54 -9.90
CA VAL A 193 -14.47 5.22 -11.01
C VAL A 193 -13.64 3.97 -10.75
N THR A 194 -13.29 3.21 -11.79
CA THR A 194 -12.39 2.05 -11.66
C THR A 194 -10.92 2.45 -11.54
N ARG A 195 -10.12 1.62 -10.85
CA ARG A 195 -8.65 1.81 -10.74
C ARG A 195 -7.92 1.72 -12.09
N SER A 196 -8.50 1.03 -13.07
CA SER A 196 -7.95 0.92 -14.44
C SER A 196 -8.35 2.09 -15.35
N GLY A 197 -9.30 2.94 -14.93
CA GLY A 197 -9.78 4.06 -15.72
C GLY A 197 -8.82 5.26 -15.69
N ALA A 198 -8.94 6.15 -16.68
CA ALA A 198 -8.13 7.36 -16.80
C ALA A 198 -8.19 8.28 -15.57
N ALA A 199 -9.25 8.15 -14.77
CA ALA A 199 -9.36 8.86 -13.50
C ALA A 199 -8.23 8.52 -12.51
N TYR A 200 -7.70 7.29 -12.54
CA TYR A 200 -6.61 6.82 -11.68
C TYR A 200 -5.26 6.75 -12.40
N ILE A 201 -5.23 6.33 -13.67
CA ILE A 201 -3.97 5.99 -14.36
C ILE A 201 -3.26 7.17 -15.01
N THR A 202 -3.81 8.39 -14.92
CA THR A 202 -3.21 9.60 -15.49
C THR A 202 -2.80 10.58 -14.39
N ASP A 203 -1.83 11.45 -14.68
CA ASP A 203 -1.26 12.40 -13.72
C ASP A 203 -2.32 13.27 -13.02
N LEU A 204 -2.06 13.66 -11.77
CA LEU A 204 -2.91 14.56 -10.99
C LEU A 204 -2.23 15.91 -10.80
N ALA A 205 -3.03 16.98 -10.81
CA ALA A 205 -2.62 18.28 -10.30
C ALA A 205 -2.52 18.22 -8.77
N THR A 206 -1.48 18.81 -8.19
CA THR A 206 -1.32 18.93 -6.74
C THR A 206 -2.34 19.90 -6.17
N VAL A 207 -3.06 19.49 -5.12
CA VAL A 207 -3.99 20.39 -4.42
C VAL A 207 -3.26 21.28 -3.40
N PRO A 208 -3.76 22.49 -3.08
CA PRO A 208 -3.17 23.32 -2.03
C PRO A 208 -3.19 22.63 -0.65
N SER A 209 -2.08 22.72 0.09
CA SER A 209 -1.99 22.21 1.48
C SER A 209 -2.50 23.25 2.47
N ASP A 210 -3.82 23.49 2.46
CA ASP A 210 -4.46 24.56 3.24
C ASP A 210 -5.49 24.06 4.27
N GLY A 211 -5.56 22.74 4.47
CA GLY A 211 -6.52 22.07 5.35
C GLY A 211 -7.94 21.93 4.78
N PHE A 212 -8.28 22.65 3.70
CA PHE A 212 -9.56 22.48 3.02
C PHE A 212 -9.47 21.33 2.01
N PHE A 213 -8.50 21.39 1.11
CA PHE A 213 -8.32 20.37 0.07
C PHE A 213 -7.66 19.10 0.63
N LYS A 214 -8.18 17.94 0.22
CA LYS A 214 -7.60 16.62 0.49
C LYS A 214 -6.93 16.11 -0.78
N GLN A 215 -5.63 15.84 -0.75
CA GLN A 215 -4.99 15.12 -1.85
C GLN A 215 -5.55 13.70 -1.90
N VAL A 216 -5.98 13.26 -3.09
CA VAL A 216 -6.46 11.91 -3.39
C VAL A 216 -5.76 11.40 -4.64
N ASP A 217 -5.83 10.09 -4.89
CA ASP A 217 -5.15 9.42 -6.00
C ASP A 217 -6.02 9.25 -7.24
N TYR A 218 -7.12 10.00 -7.33
CA TYR A 218 -8.09 9.93 -8.43
C TYR A 218 -8.64 11.29 -8.83
N LYS A 219 -9.18 11.34 -10.05
CA LYS A 219 -9.96 12.46 -10.58
C LYS A 219 -11.45 12.26 -10.37
N GLY A 220 -12.19 13.36 -10.34
CA GLY A 220 -13.62 13.38 -10.06
C GLY A 220 -13.93 13.26 -8.58
N ALA A 221 -15.22 13.26 -8.25
CA ALA A 221 -15.74 13.35 -6.89
C ALA A 221 -15.80 12.03 -6.12
N PHE A 222 -15.61 10.90 -6.80
CA PHE A 222 -15.78 9.57 -6.23
C PHE A 222 -14.60 8.68 -6.65
N GLY A 223 -13.92 8.10 -5.66
CA GLY A 223 -12.88 7.10 -5.87
C GLY A 223 -13.44 5.72 -6.20
N ALA A 224 -12.57 4.72 -6.25
CA ALA A 224 -12.94 3.35 -6.60
C ALA A 224 -13.62 2.57 -5.47
N ASN A 225 -13.53 3.01 -4.21
CA ASN A 225 -13.97 2.21 -3.09
C ASN A 225 -15.46 2.41 -2.78
N GLY A 226 -16.11 1.42 -2.18
CA GLY A 226 -17.51 1.55 -1.71
C GLY A 226 -17.78 2.74 -0.80
N ALA A 227 -16.84 3.05 0.10
CA ALA A 227 -16.98 4.20 0.99
C ALA A 227 -16.78 5.55 0.28
N ASP A 228 -16.21 5.54 -0.94
CA ASP A 228 -16.00 6.77 -1.69
C ASP A 228 -17.29 7.28 -2.33
N ASN A 229 -18.37 6.48 -2.37
CA ASN A 229 -19.72 6.94 -2.70
C ASN A 229 -20.36 7.71 -1.53
N TRP A 230 -19.79 8.87 -1.20
CA TRP A 230 -20.26 9.73 -0.12
C TRP A 230 -21.69 10.26 -0.31
N ALA A 231 -22.27 10.12 -1.51
CA ALA A 231 -23.67 10.44 -1.78
C ALA A 231 -24.64 9.37 -1.24
N ALA A 232 -24.16 8.16 -0.95
CA ALA A 232 -24.94 7.07 -0.40
C ALA A 232 -25.40 7.36 1.05
N GLY A 233 -26.52 6.74 1.46
CA GLY A 233 -27.00 6.75 2.85
C GLY A 233 -27.71 8.03 3.32
N TRP A 234 -27.54 9.18 2.66
CA TRP A 234 -28.19 10.43 3.08
C TRP A 234 -28.86 11.24 1.95
N SER A 235 -28.36 11.16 0.72
CA SER A 235 -28.89 11.96 -0.39
C SER A 235 -30.26 11.48 -0.86
N THR A 236 -31.04 12.37 -1.47
CA THR A 236 -32.30 12.01 -2.13
C THR A 236 -32.08 11.01 -3.27
N LEU A 237 -30.93 11.07 -3.97
CA LEU A 237 -30.56 10.07 -4.98
C LEU A 237 -30.46 8.67 -4.36
N ALA A 238 -29.84 8.55 -3.19
CA ALA A 238 -29.76 7.28 -2.46
C ALA A 238 -31.16 6.83 -2.00
N LYS A 239 -31.91 7.73 -1.35
CA LYS A 239 -33.24 7.43 -0.78
C LYS A 239 -34.26 7.00 -1.83
N ASN A 240 -34.21 7.60 -3.02
CA ASN A 240 -35.12 7.31 -4.12
C ASN A 240 -34.65 6.14 -4.99
N GLY A 241 -33.55 5.46 -4.63
CA GLY A 241 -33.08 4.28 -5.36
C GLY A 241 -32.46 4.60 -6.73
N HIS A 242 -31.88 5.80 -6.91
CA HIS A 242 -31.06 6.07 -8.09
C HIS A 242 -29.67 5.44 -7.95
N LEU A 243 -29.03 5.66 -6.80
CA LEU A 243 -27.68 5.16 -6.57
C LEU A 243 -27.67 3.63 -6.52
N ALA A 244 -26.66 3.04 -7.12
CA ALA A 244 -26.36 1.64 -6.92
C ALA A 244 -26.19 1.37 -5.42
N THR A 245 -27.01 0.47 -4.90
CA THR A 245 -26.82 -0.07 -3.55
C THR A 245 -25.51 -0.83 -3.57
N GLU A 246 -24.59 -0.52 -2.65
CA GLU A 246 -23.50 -1.44 -2.33
C GLU A 246 -24.14 -2.81 -2.10
N THR A 247 -23.80 -3.77 -2.96
CA THR A 247 -24.39 -5.11 -2.87
C THR A 247 -24.04 -5.66 -1.51
N ALA A 248 -25.02 -6.26 -0.81
CA ALA A 248 -24.78 -6.90 0.47
C ALA A 248 -23.59 -7.86 0.37
N GLY A 249 -22.75 -7.84 1.40
CA GLY A 249 -21.67 -8.79 1.68
C GLY A 249 -21.91 -10.19 1.10
N GLN A 250 -21.25 -10.57 0.00
CA GLN A 250 -21.21 -11.98 -0.38
C GLN A 250 -19.99 -12.65 0.24
N SER A 251 -20.19 -13.89 0.69
CA SER A 251 -19.07 -14.80 0.96
C SER A 251 -18.73 -15.50 -0.35
N ILE A 252 -17.54 -15.23 -0.89
CA ILE A 252 -17.07 -15.79 -2.16
C ILE A 252 -16.04 -16.86 -1.83
N ASN A 253 -16.36 -18.12 -2.13
CA ASN A 253 -15.41 -19.23 -1.97
C ASN A 253 -14.35 -19.19 -3.08
N ILE A 254 -13.09 -19.23 -2.70
CA ILE A 254 -11.92 -19.21 -3.56
C ILE A 254 -11.20 -20.56 -3.37
N VAL A 255 -11.20 -21.37 -4.41
CA VAL A 255 -10.45 -22.64 -4.49
C VAL A 255 -9.35 -22.49 -5.53
N ASP A 256 -8.48 -23.49 -5.66
CA ASP A 256 -7.32 -23.40 -6.57
C ASP A 256 -7.73 -23.10 -8.02
N SER A 257 -8.85 -23.67 -8.49
CA SER A 257 -9.38 -23.40 -9.84
C SER A 257 -10.05 -22.03 -10.01
N SER A 258 -10.20 -21.24 -8.95
CA SER A 258 -10.76 -19.89 -9.01
C SER A 258 -9.78 -18.86 -9.55
N LEU A 259 -8.48 -19.05 -9.32
CA LEU A 259 -7.41 -18.18 -9.79
C LEU A 259 -6.63 -18.91 -10.90
N VAL A 260 -6.52 -18.30 -12.07
CA VAL A 260 -5.85 -18.90 -13.23
C VAL A 260 -4.86 -17.92 -13.86
N ALA A 261 -3.84 -18.47 -14.51
CA ALA A 261 -2.79 -17.70 -15.18
C ALA A 261 -3.31 -16.61 -16.14
N GLY A 262 -2.60 -15.49 -16.21
CA GLY A 262 -2.88 -14.40 -17.16
C GLY A 262 -4.18 -13.62 -16.94
N LYS A 263 -4.90 -13.85 -15.83
CA LYS A 263 -6.17 -13.17 -15.53
C LYS A 263 -6.03 -12.13 -14.42
N THR A 264 -6.86 -11.10 -14.51
CA THR A 264 -6.99 -10.07 -13.47
C THR A 264 -8.23 -10.33 -12.62
N TYR A 265 -8.04 -10.35 -11.32
CA TYR A 265 -9.06 -10.51 -10.30
C TYR A 265 -9.16 -9.23 -9.47
N ASN A 266 -10.38 -8.84 -9.12
CA ASN A 266 -10.64 -7.67 -8.29
C ASN A 266 -11.46 -8.10 -7.09
N TRP A 267 -10.81 -8.17 -5.93
CA TRP A 267 -11.44 -8.44 -4.66
C TRP A 267 -11.87 -7.12 -4.02
N THR A 268 -13.14 -7.03 -3.61
CA THR A 268 -13.76 -5.79 -3.14
C THR A 268 -14.17 -5.91 -1.68
N LYS A 269 -14.16 -4.80 -0.94
CA LYS A 269 -14.38 -4.81 0.52
C LYS A 269 -15.80 -5.12 0.94
N ASN A 270 -16.74 -5.00 -0.01
CA ASN A 270 -18.12 -5.39 0.19
C ASN A 270 -18.32 -6.90 0.05
N ASN A 271 -17.26 -7.70 -0.10
CA ASN A 271 -17.31 -9.16 -0.05
C ASN A 271 -16.31 -9.68 0.98
N THR A 272 -16.59 -10.87 1.49
CA THR A 272 -15.62 -11.68 2.23
C THR A 272 -15.15 -12.80 1.31
N TYR A 273 -13.86 -12.88 1.06
CA TYR A 273 -13.28 -13.95 0.25
C TYR A 273 -12.86 -15.09 1.18
N VAL A 274 -13.34 -16.30 0.94
CA VAL A 274 -13.02 -17.47 1.75
C VAL A 274 -12.13 -18.39 0.93
N VAL A 275 -10.84 -18.42 1.23
CA VAL A 275 -9.84 -19.28 0.57
C VAL A 275 -9.87 -20.67 1.19
N ASP A 276 -10.06 -21.68 0.34
CA ASP A 276 -10.22 -23.08 0.74
C ASP A 276 -9.21 -24.00 0.04
N GLY A 277 -8.16 -24.37 0.78
CA GLY A 277 -7.00 -25.13 0.30
C GLY A 277 -5.83 -24.24 -0.13
N LEU A 278 -4.79 -24.88 -0.67
CA LEU A 278 -3.68 -24.18 -1.31
C LEU A 278 -4.16 -23.60 -2.63
N VAL A 279 -4.26 -22.27 -2.71
CA VAL A 279 -4.71 -21.55 -3.90
C VAL A 279 -3.56 -20.76 -4.50
N PHE A 280 -3.32 -20.97 -5.79
CA PHE A 280 -2.24 -20.30 -6.51
C PHE A 280 -2.78 -19.26 -7.49
N LEU A 281 -2.21 -18.05 -7.48
CA LEU A 281 -2.29 -17.15 -8.64
C LEU A 281 -1.03 -17.34 -9.48
N GLU A 282 -1.21 -17.86 -10.68
CA GLU A 282 -0.11 -18.21 -11.61
C GLU A 282 0.37 -17.03 -12.46
N GLU A 283 1.48 -17.25 -13.18
CA GLU A 283 2.17 -16.24 -13.99
C GLU A 283 1.25 -15.41 -14.90
N GLY A 284 1.51 -14.10 -14.96
CA GLY A 284 0.70 -13.12 -15.69
C GLY A 284 -0.64 -12.80 -15.02
N GLY A 285 -1.00 -13.53 -13.95
CA GLY A 285 -2.15 -13.22 -13.12
C GLY A 285 -1.94 -11.95 -12.30
N VAL A 286 -3.03 -11.21 -12.04
CA VAL A 286 -3.02 -10.01 -11.21
C VAL A 286 -4.17 -10.08 -10.21
N LEU A 287 -3.88 -10.03 -8.91
CA LEU A 287 -4.89 -9.95 -7.86
C LEU A 287 -4.90 -8.53 -7.26
N ASN A 288 -5.95 -7.75 -7.58
CA ASN A 288 -6.20 -6.47 -6.93
C ASN A 288 -7.11 -6.68 -5.73
N ILE A 289 -6.72 -6.21 -4.55
CA ILE A 289 -7.52 -6.29 -3.33
C ILE A 289 -7.83 -4.87 -2.85
N GLU A 290 -9.11 -4.54 -2.75
CA GLU A 290 -9.58 -3.24 -2.28
C GLU A 290 -9.24 -3.05 -0.80
N ALA A 291 -8.80 -1.84 -0.42
CA ALA A 291 -8.61 -1.46 0.98
C ALA A 291 -9.87 -1.73 1.82
N GLY A 292 -9.70 -2.40 2.95
CA GLY A 292 -10.80 -2.84 3.83
C GLY A 292 -11.36 -4.22 3.51
N THR A 293 -10.87 -4.92 2.48
CA THR A 293 -11.27 -6.30 2.21
C THR A 293 -10.80 -7.25 3.31
N VAL A 294 -11.68 -8.20 3.66
CA VAL A 294 -11.37 -9.31 4.55
C VAL A 294 -11.27 -10.60 3.73
N VAL A 295 -10.12 -11.25 3.83
CA VAL A 295 -9.82 -12.55 3.25
C VAL A 295 -9.71 -13.55 4.39
N LYS A 296 -10.59 -14.55 4.36
CA LYS A 296 -10.69 -15.61 5.36
C LYS A 296 -10.16 -16.92 4.80
N PHE A 297 -9.54 -17.74 5.63
CA PHE A 297 -9.01 -19.04 5.23
C PHE A 297 -9.73 -20.16 5.98
N THR A 298 -10.20 -21.18 5.26
CA THR A 298 -10.89 -22.32 5.88
C THR A 298 -9.93 -23.12 6.76
N PRO A 299 -10.35 -23.55 7.96
CA PRO A 299 -9.55 -24.46 8.75
C PRO A 299 -9.58 -25.84 8.09
N ARG A 300 -8.41 -26.39 7.76
CA ARG A 300 -8.28 -27.74 7.23
C ARG A 300 -7.55 -28.63 8.21
N ALA A 301 -8.16 -29.75 8.59
CA ALA A 301 -7.62 -30.65 9.61
C ALA A 301 -6.36 -31.41 9.14
N ASP A 302 -6.24 -31.62 7.83
CA ASP A 302 -5.18 -32.41 7.23
C ASP A 302 -3.85 -31.64 7.23
N ILE A 303 -2.83 -32.23 7.87
CA ILE A 303 -1.48 -31.66 7.99
C ILE A 303 -0.83 -31.41 6.61
N ASN A 304 -1.30 -31.98 5.51
CA ASN A 304 -0.70 -31.77 4.17
C ASN A 304 -1.51 -30.83 3.25
N ASN A 305 -2.53 -30.16 3.78
CA ASN A 305 -3.48 -29.41 2.97
C ASN A 305 -4.08 -28.22 3.74
N PRO A 306 -3.27 -27.35 4.37
CA PRO A 306 -3.78 -26.13 4.95
C PRO A 306 -4.31 -25.20 3.85
N SER A 307 -5.17 -24.27 4.24
CA SER A 307 -5.58 -23.18 3.34
C SER A 307 -4.49 -22.10 3.32
N ALA A 308 -4.02 -21.72 2.14
CA ALA A 308 -3.02 -20.66 1.96
C ALA A 308 -3.21 -19.98 0.60
N LEU A 309 -2.74 -18.74 0.49
CA LEU A 309 -2.74 -18.00 -0.77
C LEU A 309 -1.30 -17.83 -1.25
N VAL A 310 -1.03 -18.34 -2.44
CA VAL A 310 0.30 -18.32 -3.05
C VAL A 310 0.27 -17.47 -4.32
N ILE A 311 1.00 -16.37 -4.31
CA ILE A 311 1.23 -15.53 -5.49
C ILE A 311 2.49 -16.08 -6.15
N ALA A 312 2.30 -16.95 -7.15
CA ALA A 312 3.39 -17.67 -7.79
C ALA A 312 4.27 -16.74 -8.63
N ARG A 313 5.51 -17.19 -8.91
CA ARG A 313 6.50 -16.41 -9.65
C ARG A 313 5.94 -15.86 -10.98
N GLY A 314 5.98 -14.54 -11.13
CA GLY A 314 5.48 -13.84 -12.32
C GLY A 314 4.00 -13.43 -12.26
N ALA A 315 3.29 -13.78 -11.20
CA ALA A 315 2.01 -13.15 -10.84
C ALA A 315 2.25 -11.86 -10.04
N LYS A 316 1.19 -11.05 -9.88
CA LYS A 316 1.24 -9.83 -9.07
C LYS A 316 0.06 -9.76 -8.09
N ILE A 317 0.33 -9.22 -6.91
CA ILE A 317 -0.68 -8.86 -5.92
C ILE A 317 -0.63 -7.36 -5.64
N TYR A 318 -1.79 -6.71 -5.68
CA TYR A 318 -1.96 -5.32 -5.28
C TYR A 318 -2.91 -5.27 -4.09
N ALA A 319 -2.37 -5.60 -2.91
CA ALA A 319 -3.03 -5.45 -1.61
C ALA A 319 -2.62 -4.10 -1.02
N ASP A 320 -3.26 -3.04 -1.52
CA ASP A 320 -2.95 -1.65 -1.18
C ASP A 320 -4.03 -1.07 -0.25
N GLY A 321 -3.96 -1.48 1.02
CA GLY A 321 -4.83 -1.01 2.10
C GLY A 321 -4.55 0.44 2.51
N ARG A 322 -5.25 0.89 3.55
CA ARG A 322 -5.01 2.19 4.20
C ARG A 322 -5.04 2.05 5.70
N ALA A 323 -4.44 3.00 6.42
CA ALA A 323 -4.49 3.04 7.88
C ALA A 323 -5.93 3.00 8.45
N ASP A 324 -6.90 3.60 7.74
CA ASP A 324 -8.32 3.62 8.11
C ASP A 324 -9.14 2.46 7.50
N ALA A 325 -8.53 1.63 6.65
CA ALA A 325 -9.14 0.51 5.96
C ALA A 325 -8.07 -0.53 5.58
N PRO A 326 -7.47 -1.23 6.55
CA PRO A 326 -6.47 -2.25 6.28
C PRO A 326 -7.10 -3.44 5.55
N ILE A 327 -6.29 -4.19 4.79
CA ILE A 327 -6.69 -5.50 4.27
C ILE A 327 -6.35 -6.55 5.33
N ILE A 328 -7.31 -7.40 5.68
CA ILE A 328 -7.15 -8.42 6.73
C ILE A 328 -7.12 -9.81 6.09
N PHE A 329 -6.03 -10.54 6.30
CA PHE A 329 -5.91 -11.97 5.99
C PHE A 329 -5.98 -12.74 7.31
N THR A 330 -7.00 -13.58 7.49
CA THR A 330 -7.25 -14.21 8.80
C THR A 330 -7.97 -15.55 8.70
N ALA A 331 -8.04 -16.28 9.80
CA ALA A 331 -8.80 -17.51 9.91
C ALA A 331 -10.30 -17.29 9.67
N GLN A 332 -11.01 -18.29 9.14
CA GLN A 332 -12.46 -18.19 8.97
C GLN A 332 -13.20 -17.92 10.30
N ALA A 333 -12.64 -18.43 11.40
CA ALA A 333 -13.16 -18.30 12.76
C ALA A 333 -13.04 -16.87 13.33
N ASP A 334 -12.15 -16.02 12.83
CA ASP A 334 -11.94 -14.63 13.30
C ASP A 334 -13.14 -13.74 12.92
N ASP A 335 -13.94 -13.34 13.90
CA ASP A 335 -14.86 -12.22 13.80
C ASP A 335 -14.09 -10.90 13.96
N VAL A 336 -13.69 -10.33 12.83
CA VAL A 336 -12.96 -9.06 12.74
C VAL A 336 -13.66 -7.84 13.38
N ASN A 337 -14.92 -7.97 13.82
CA ASN A 337 -15.65 -6.94 14.58
C ASN A 337 -15.63 -7.17 16.09
N ASN A 338 -15.10 -8.30 16.56
CA ASN A 338 -14.97 -8.66 17.96
C ASN A 338 -13.49 -8.87 18.31
N PRO A 339 -12.78 -7.87 18.86
CA PRO A 339 -11.34 -7.96 19.12
C PRO A 339 -10.94 -8.91 20.26
N THR A 340 -11.86 -9.72 20.78
CA THR A 340 -11.65 -10.61 21.93
C THR A 340 -11.99 -12.07 21.63
N ASP A 341 -12.36 -12.42 20.39
CA ASP A 341 -12.68 -13.79 20.02
C ASP A 341 -11.44 -14.66 19.83
N LEU A 342 -10.41 -14.15 19.14
CA LEU A 342 -9.10 -14.76 18.96
C LEU A 342 -8.01 -13.84 19.53
N GLY A 343 -7.08 -14.43 20.26
CA GLY A 343 -6.02 -13.75 20.98
C GLY A 343 -4.61 -14.18 20.55
N PRO A 344 -3.58 -13.75 21.31
CA PRO A 344 -2.17 -14.05 21.03
C PRO A 344 -1.81 -15.54 20.94
N THR A 345 -2.65 -16.42 21.50
CA THR A 345 -2.41 -17.87 21.56
C THR A 345 -3.21 -18.65 20.52
N ASP A 346 -4.07 -17.99 19.74
CA ASP A 346 -4.86 -18.62 18.70
C ASP A 346 -4.10 -18.52 17.39
N ASN A 347 -3.46 -19.61 16.96
CA ASN A 347 -2.61 -19.68 15.78
C ASN A 347 -2.76 -21.03 15.09
N ALA A 348 -1.94 -21.29 14.06
CA ALA A 348 -2.03 -22.50 13.23
C ALA A 348 -3.46 -22.74 12.69
N LEU A 349 -4.21 -21.67 12.41
CA LEU A 349 -5.59 -21.79 11.93
C LEU A 349 -5.66 -21.90 10.41
N TRP A 350 -4.61 -21.46 9.72
CA TRP A 350 -4.39 -21.56 8.28
C TRP A 350 -2.89 -21.44 7.96
N GLY A 351 -2.49 -21.64 6.70
CA GLY A 351 -1.09 -21.71 6.28
C GLY A 351 -0.37 -20.36 6.41
N GLY A 352 -0.62 -19.45 5.47
CA GLY A 352 0.07 -18.16 5.43
C GLY A 352 -0.11 -17.48 4.07
N LEU A 353 0.42 -16.26 3.94
CA LEU A 353 0.51 -15.57 2.67
C LEU A 353 1.90 -15.77 2.07
N VAL A 354 1.95 -16.35 0.86
CA VAL A 354 3.21 -16.63 0.17
C VAL A 354 3.31 -15.77 -1.09
N VAL A 355 4.41 -15.04 -1.25
CA VAL A 355 4.70 -14.28 -2.47
C VAL A 355 6.04 -14.72 -3.03
N LEU A 356 6.06 -15.13 -4.30
CA LEU A 356 7.22 -15.69 -4.98
C LEU A 356 7.62 -14.78 -6.16
N GLY A 357 8.90 -14.39 -6.19
CA GLY A 357 9.48 -13.46 -7.14
C GLY A 357 10.60 -14.07 -7.98
N LYS A 358 11.23 -13.20 -8.79
CA LYS A 358 12.29 -13.53 -9.75
C LYS A 358 13.69 -13.05 -9.31
N GLY A 359 13.83 -12.62 -8.06
CA GLY A 359 15.07 -12.17 -7.45
C GLY A 359 16.13 -13.27 -7.32
N VAL A 360 17.32 -12.87 -6.86
CA VAL A 360 18.44 -13.79 -6.64
C VAL A 360 18.19 -14.59 -5.36
N THR A 361 18.34 -15.92 -5.43
CA THR A 361 18.35 -16.84 -4.28
C THR A 361 19.47 -17.85 -4.47
N GLN A 362 19.92 -18.47 -3.38
CA GLN A 362 20.82 -19.63 -3.45
C GLN A 362 20.46 -20.70 -2.42
N LYS A 363 19.77 -21.76 -2.88
CA LYS A 363 19.52 -23.00 -2.13
C LYS A 363 20.12 -24.21 -2.84
N ASN A 364 20.99 -24.94 -2.14
CA ASN A 364 21.76 -26.07 -2.66
C ASN A 364 22.50 -25.77 -3.98
N GLY A 365 23.01 -24.54 -4.12
CA GLY A 365 23.70 -24.08 -5.33
C GLY A 365 22.79 -23.73 -6.52
N ASN A 366 21.47 -23.78 -6.36
CA ASN A 366 20.50 -23.48 -7.41
C ASN A 366 20.01 -22.03 -7.33
N ALA A 367 19.80 -21.40 -8.48
CA ALA A 367 19.23 -20.06 -8.61
C ALA A 367 17.68 -20.04 -8.53
N GLN A 368 17.07 -21.22 -8.39
CA GLN A 368 15.64 -21.40 -8.17
C GLN A 368 15.46 -22.49 -7.12
N ALA A 369 14.46 -22.32 -6.27
CA ALA A 369 14.15 -23.25 -5.20
C ALA A 369 12.63 -23.38 -5.03
N SER A 370 12.20 -24.51 -4.48
CA SER A 370 10.83 -24.68 -4.00
C SER A 370 10.74 -24.05 -2.63
N VAL A 371 9.74 -23.19 -2.43
CA VAL A 371 9.45 -22.63 -1.11
C VAL A 371 9.13 -23.77 -0.16
N GLU A 372 9.57 -23.65 1.07
CA GLU A 372 9.22 -24.61 2.10
C GLU A 372 7.70 -24.69 2.28
N GLY A 373 7.27 -25.79 2.87
CA GLY A 373 5.88 -26.10 3.04
C GLY A 373 5.12 -26.50 1.77
N ILE A 374 5.56 -26.07 0.59
CA ILE A 374 4.98 -26.48 -0.69
C ILE A 374 5.79 -27.66 -1.26
N SER A 375 5.08 -28.69 -1.73
CA SER A 375 5.72 -29.86 -2.32
C SER A 375 6.69 -29.47 -3.44
N THR A 376 7.88 -30.05 -3.45
CA THR A 376 8.86 -29.88 -4.56
C THR A 376 8.35 -30.37 -5.91
N SER A 377 7.26 -31.16 -5.92
CA SER A 377 6.53 -31.59 -7.12
C SER A 377 5.46 -30.59 -7.60
N GLU A 378 5.17 -29.56 -6.82
CA GLU A 378 4.25 -28.48 -7.16
C GLU A 378 5.06 -27.31 -7.76
N PRO A 379 5.12 -27.19 -9.10
CA PRO A 379 5.98 -26.20 -9.75
C PRO A 379 5.56 -24.75 -9.49
N ARG A 380 4.31 -24.52 -9.05
CA ARG A 380 3.82 -23.17 -8.70
C ARG A 380 4.40 -22.66 -7.39
N GLY A 381 5.06 -23.51 -6.60
CA GLY A 381 5.84 -23.15 -5.40
C GLY A 381 7.30 -22.73 -5.68
N LEU A 382 7.71 -22.63 -6.95
CA LEU A 382 9.08 -22.23 -7.30
C LEU A 382 9.26 -20.71 -7.24
N TYR A 383 10.32 -20.25 -6.58
CA TYR A 383 10.81 -18.87 -6.61
C TYR A 383 12.24 -18.79 -7.16
N GLY A 384 12.76 -17.57 -7.28
CA GLY A 384 14.14 -17.33 -7.67
C GLY A 384 14.33 -17.04 -9.15
N GLY A 385 15.52 -16.53 -9.46
CA GLY A 385 15.92 -16.02 -10.76
C GLY A 385 17.18 -15.18 -10.61
N THR A 386 17.26 -14.10 -11.38
CA THR A 386 18.44 -13.22 -11.43
C THR A 386 18.07 -11.74 -11.35
N ASP A 387 16.80 -11.41 -11.08
CA ASP A 387 16.26 -10.05 -11.18
C ASP A 387 15.88 -9.50 -9.81
N ASN A 388 16.86 -8.95 -9.09
CA ASN A 388 16.59 -8.21 -7.84
C ASN A 388 15.79 -6.92 -8.06
N ALA A 389 15.46 -6.54 -9.31
CA ALA A 389 14.57 -5.44 -9.63
C ALA A 389 13.18 -5.89 -10.11
N ASP A 390 12.81 -7.15 -9.85
CA ASP A 390 11.47 -7.70 -10.06
C ASP A 390 10.39 -6.93 -9.28
N ASP A 391 9.15 -6.96 -9.78
CA ASP A 391 7.98 -6.29 -9.22
C ASP A 391 6.82 -7.29 -9.08
N SER A 392 6.61 -7.76 -7.86
CA SER A 392 5.51 -8.65 -7.47
C SER A 392 4.24 -7.88 -7.04
N GLY A 393 4.26 -6.54 -7.12
CA GLY A 393 3.14 -5.65 -6.81
C GLY A 393 3.30 -4.86 -5.51
N VAL A 394 2.22 -4.76 -4.73
CA VAL A 394 2.11 -3.92 -3.54
C VAL A 394 1.50 -4.72 -2.38
N LEU A 395 2.18 -4.70 -1.24
CA LEU A 395 1.68 -5.12 0.06
C LEU A 395 1.75 -3.92 1.01
N ARG A 396 0.62 -3.25 1.23
CA ARG A 396 0.57 -2.06 2.07
C ARG A 396 -0.65 -2.00 2.98
N TYR A 397 -0.45 -1.67 4.26
CA TYR A 397 -1.51 -1.67 5.30
C TYR A 397 -2.29 -2.99 5.31
N ILE A 398 -1.55 -4.09 5.49
CA ILE A 398 -2.12 -5.43 5.61
C ILE A 398 -1.90 -5.98 7.02
N SER A 399 -2.87 -6.75 7.51
CA SER A 399 -2.82 -7.46 8.78
C SER A 399 -3.05 -8.95 8.51
N ILE A 400 -2.04 -9.76 8.80
CA ILE A 400 -2.02 -11.20 8.60
C ILE A 400 -2.08 -11.85 9.98
N ARG A 401 -3.11 -12.66 10.26
CA ARG A 401 -3.40 -13.11 11.62
C ARG A 401 -3.59 -14.61 11.70
N HIS A 402 -3.13 -15.23 12.77
CA HIS A 402 -3.49 -16.59 13.18
C HIS A 402 -3.04 -17.70 12.18
N GLY A 403 -1.96 -17.45 11.42
CA GLY A 403 -1.38 -18.38 10.45
C GLY A 403 -0.42 -19.42 11.08
N GLY A 404 0.45 -20.04 10.28
CA GLY A 404 1.49 -20.95 10.76
C GLY A 404 1.10 -22.43 10.77
N ARG A 405 0.03 -22.82 10.06
CA ARG A 405 -0.41 -24.23 10.07
C ARG A 405 0.63 -25.12 9.40
N GLN A 406 1.11 -26.11 10.15
CA GLN A 406 1.97 -27.18 9.66
C GLN A 406 1.41 -27.85 8.40
N ILE A 407 2.25 -27.91 7.37
CA ILE A 407 1.93 -28.45 6.03
C ILE A 407 2.72 -29.74 5.70
N ALA A 408 3.80 -30.01 6.43
CA ALA A 408 4.46 -31.31 6.56
C ALA A 408 5.15 -31.38 7.93
N SER A 409 5.57 -32.57 8.38
CA SER A 409 6.24 -32.70 9.68
C SER A 409 7.49 -31.82 9.76
N GLY A 410 7.46 -30.80 10.63
CA GLY A 410 8.53 -29.80 10.78
C GLY A 410 8.71 -28.90 9.56
N SER A 411 7.65 -28.68 8.80
CA SER A 411 7.59 -27.66 7.76
C SER A 411 6.21 -27.02 7.81
N GLU A 412 6.20 -25.77 8.21
CA GLU A 412 5.06 -24.92 8.39
C GLU A 412 5.09 -23.86 7.24
N LEU A 413 4.11 -22.97 7.18
CA LEU A 413 4.19 -21.78 6.33
C LEU A 413 4.22 -20.58 7.25
N ASN A 414 5.03 -19.58 6.90
CA ASN A 414 5.18 -18.37 7.69
C ASN A 414 3.94 -17.47 7.60
N GLY A 415 3.83 -16.50 8.50
CA GLY A 415 2.78 -15.50 8.40
C GLY A 415 2.85 -14.79 7.03
N LEU A 416 4.04 -14.30 6.70
CA LEU A 416 4.37 -13.80 5.37
C LEU A 416 5.67 -14.44 4.86
N THR A 417 5.56 -15.30 3.86
CA THR A 417 6.71 -15.91 3.18
C THR A 417 7.08 -15.13 1.92
N LEU A 418 8.34 -14.72 1.80
CA LEU A 418 8.84 -13.88 0.70
C LEU A 418 9.97 -14.58 -0.06
N GLY A 419 9.62 -15.32 -1.12
CA GLY A 419 10.58 -16.02 -1.96
C GLY A 419 11.17 -15.12 -3.04
N ALA A 420 12.43 -14.73 -2.93
CA ALA A 420 13.19 -13.97 -3.92
C ALA A 420 12.44 -12.75 -4.49
N ILE A 421 11.87 -11.92 -3.62
CA ILE A 421 11.14 -10.72 -4.03
C ILE A 421 12.13 -9.65 -4.53
N GLY A 422 11.75 -8.94 -5.60
CA GLY A 422 12.55 -7.84 -6.14
C GLY A 422 12.27 -6.50 -5.48
N SER A 423 13.23 -5.58 -5.58
CA SER A 423 13.25 -4.27 -4.93
C SER A 423 12.23 -3.27 -5.46
N LYS A 424 11.54 -3.57 -6.57
CA LYS A 424 10.44 -2.74 -7.10
C LYS A 424 9.09 -3.09 -6.49
N THR A 425 8.98 -4.23 -5.80
CA THR A 425 7.80 -4.57 -5.00
C THR A 425 7.69 -3.62 -3.83
N VAL A 426 6.52 -3.01 -3.64
CA VAL A 426 6.28 -2.08 -2.53
C VAL A 426 5.81 -2.85 -1.31
N MET A 427 6.54 -2.74 -0.20
CA MET A 427 6.18 -3.39 1.07
C MET A 427 6.25 -2.38 2.21
N ASP A 428 5.09 -2.04 2.79
CA ASP A 428 4.99 -0.98 3.79
C ASP A 428 3.81 -1.17 4.74
N TYR A 429 3.94 -0.91 6.04
CA TYR A 429 2.88 -1.12 7.03
C TYR A 429 2.27 -2.54 6.98
N ILE A 430 3.08 -3.55 7.31
CA ILE A 430 2.67 -4.96 7.37
C ILE A 430 2.62 -5.41 8.82
N GLU A 431 1.52 -6.04 9.24
CA GLU A 431 1.38 -6.69 10.55
C GLU A 431 1.23 -8.19 10.38
N VAL A 432 1.99 -8.96 11.18
CA VAL A 432 1.76 -10.38 11.43
C VAL A 432 1.45 -10.58 12.91
N TYR A 433 0.35 -11.25 13.22
CA TYR A 433 -0.16 -11.43 14.57
C TYR A 433 -0.48 -12.90 14.85
N ALA A 434 0.08 -13.45 15.93
CA ALA A 434 -0.13 -14.82 16.39
C ALA A 434 0.10 -15.86 15.27
N ASN A 435 1.31 -15.91 14.71
CA ASN A 435 1.70 -16.97 13.78
C ASN A 435 2.28 -18.16 14.55
N SER A 436 1.99 -19.39 14.14
CA SER A 436 2.58 -20.58 14.80
C SER A 436 4.00 -20.89 14.34
N ASP A 437 4.40 -20.35 13.20
CA ASP A 437 5.74 -20.42 12.64
C ASP A 437 6.32 -19.00 12.61
N ASP A 438 7.29 -18.71 11.76
CA ASP A 438 7.85 -17.37 11.66
C ASP A 438 6.84 -16.29 11.33
N GLY A 439 7.10 -15.08 11.83
CA GLY A 439 6.32 -13.91 11.49
C GLY A 439 6.46 -13.55 10.01
N ILE A 440 7.64 -13.07 9.64
CA ILE A 440 7.99 -12.73 8.27
C ILE A 440 9.34 -13.37 7.94
N GLU A 441 9.37 -14.16 6.87
CA GLU A 441 10.59 -14.82 6.41
C GLU A 441 10.94 -14.44 4.97
N PHE A 442 12.23 -14.14 4.76
CA PHE A 442 12.80 -13.78 3.46
C PHE A 442 13.67 -14.90 2.91
N PHE A 443 13.26 -15.54 1.83
CA PHE A 443 14.09 -16.50 1.08
C PHE A 443 14.75 -15.80 -0.11
N GLY A 444 15.84 -15.09 0.14
CA GLY A 444 16.58 -14.38 -0.89
C GLY A 444 15.90 -13.11 -1.42
N GLY A 445 16.45 -12.58 -2.51
CA GLY A 445 15.96 -11.39 -3.20
C GLY A 445 16.48 -10.08 -2.59
N ALA A 446 15.80 -8.99 -2.93
CA ALA A 446 16.11 -7.65 -2.44
C ALA A 446 14.85 -6.81 -2.12
N PRO A 447 13.81 -7.35 -1.46
CA PRO A 447 12.66 -6.54 -1.07
C PRO A 447 13.06 -5.43 -0.07
N ASN A 448 12.35 -4.30 -0.10
CA ASN A 448 12.51 -3.24 0.89
C ASN A 448 11.25 -3.14 1.75
N LEU A 449 11.37 -3.31 3.07
CA LEU A 449 10.25 -3.30 4.03
C LEU A 449 10.43 -2.22 5.10
N LYS A 450 9.58 -1.18 5.09
CA LYS A 450 9.81 0.06 5.88
C LYS A 450 9.00 0.21 7.16
N TYR A 451 7.84 -0.41 7.31
CA TYR A 451 7.10 -0.44 8.57
C TYR A 451 6.52 -1.83 8.75
N ALA A 452 6.98 -2.56 9.76
CA ALA A 452 6.55 -3.94 10.00
C ALA A 452 6.33 -4.19 11.49
N VAL A 453 5.31 -4.98 11.80
CA VAL A 453 4.98 -5.45 13.14
C VAL A 453 4.88 -6.97 13.11
N VAL A 454 5.59 -7.64 14.01
CA VAL A 454 5.40 -9.07 14.27
C VAL A 454 5.11 -9.26 15.75
N ALA A 455 3.91 -9.71 16.07
CA ALA A 455 3.49 -9.95 17.44
C ALA A 455 3.16 -11.42 17.64
N PHE A 456 3.77 -12.02 18.67
CA PHE A 456 3.37 -13.31 19.20
C PHE A 456 3.54 -14.49 18.21
N ALA A 457 4.56 -14.45 17.36
CA ALA A 457 5.04 -15.63 16.64
C ALA A 457 5.53 -16.69 17.65
N GLU A 458 5.28 -17.97 17.38
CA GLU A 458 5.80 -19.07 18.23
C GLU A 458 7.23 -19.46 17.89
N ASP A 459 7.65 -19.25 16.64
CA ASP A 459 9.04 -19.42 16.19
C ASP A 459 9.72 -18.04 16.11
N ASP A 460 10.30 -17.66 14.97
CA ASP A 460 11.07 -16.43 14.83
C ASP A 460 10.21 -15.22 14.45
N SER A 461 10.56 -14.03 14.97
CA SER A 461 9.79 -12.84 14.58
C SER A 461 10.11 -12.40 13.15
N TYR A 462 11.40 -12.37 12.81
CA TYR A 462 11.89 -12.10 11.46
C TYR A 462 13.00 -13.08 11.13
N ASP A 463 12.86 -13.79 10.02
CA ASP A 463 13.89 -14.68 9.51
C ASP A 463 14.35 -14.19 8.14
N TRP A 464 15.66 -14.26 7.87
CA TRP A 464 16.10 -14.27 6.48
C TRP A 464 17.11 -15.35 6.19
N ASP A 465 16.99 -15.82 4.95
CA ASP A 465 17.69 -16.95 4.45
C ASP A 465 17.99 -16.76 2.96
N GLU A 466 18.80 -17.65 2.40
CA GLU A 466 19.03 -17.80 0.96
C GLU A 466 19.35 -16.52 0.14
N VAL A 467 20.24 -15.66 0.65
CA VAL A 467 20.82 -14.48 -0.04
C VAL A 467 19.88 -13.27 -0.04
N TYR A 468 19.31 -12.92 1.12
CA TYR A 468 18.55 -11.68 1.27
C TYR A 468 19.48 -10.46 1.26
N THR A 469 19.19 -9.49 0.38
CA THR A 469 20.01 -8.27 0.17
C THR A 469 19.20 -6.97 0.22
N GLY A 470 18.01 -7.04 0.81
CA GLY A 470 17.08 -5.92 0.90
C GLY A 470 17.35 -4.94 2.02
N LYS A 471 16.39 -4.02 2.22
CA LYS A 471 16.46 -2.99 3.27
C LYS A 471 15.26 -3.09 4.21
N GLY A 472 15.51 -2.97 5.51
CA GLY A 472 14.51 -2.89 6.57
C GLY A 472 14.60 -1.56 7.32
N GLN A 473 13.46 -0.98 7.69
CA GLN A 473 13.42 0.12 8.66
C GLN A 473 12.19 0.02 9.55
N PHE A 474 12.23 0.58 10.78
CA PHE A 474 11.09 0.69 11.70
C PHE A 474 10.33 -0.63 11.93
N TRP A 475 11.07 -1.71 12.09
CA TRP A 475 10.50 -3.00 12.48
C TRP A 475 10.17 -3.01 13.97
N PHE A 476 9.13 -3.73 14.34
CA PHE A 476 8.74 -3.95 15.72
C PHE A 476 8.39 -5.41 15.92
N SER A 477 8.89 -6.01 16.98
CA SER A 477 8.48 -7.36 17.37
C SER A 477 8.29 -7.50 18.86
N ILE A 478 7.28 -8.28 19.27
CA ILE A 478 7.04 -8.64 20.67
C ILE A 478 6.69 -10.12 20.80
N GLN A 479 7.42 -10.81 21.67
CA GLN A 479 7.27 -12.25 21.87
C GLN A 479 6.38 -12.58 23.08
N ARG A 480 5.72 -13.73 22.98
CA ARG A 480 4.90 -14.33 24.04
C ARG A 480 5.78 -14.84 25.20
N PRO A 481 5.28 -14.83 26.44
CA PRO A 481 6.04 -15.31 27.60
C PRO A 481 6.05 -16.84 27.75
N ASP A 482 5.14 -17.53 27.06
CA ASP A 482 4.93 -18.98 27.19
C ASP A 482 5.57 -19.79 26.06
N ILE A 483 5.61 -19.26 24.84
CA ILE A 483 6.29 -19.85 23.68
C ILE A 483 6.80 -18.74 22.75
N ALA A 484 7.98 -18.95 22.19
CA ALA A 484 8.70 -18.11 21.24
C ALA A 484 10.07 -18.76 21.01
N ASP A 485 10.67 -18.57 19.84
CA ASP A 485 12.10 -18.80 19.63
C ASP A 485 12.89 -17.48 19.53
N ASN A 486 13.49 -17.16 18.40
CA ASN A 486 14.35 -16.02 18.23
C ASN A 486 13.59 -14.73 17.87
N GLY A 487 14.18 -13.59 18.25
CA GLY A 487 13.71 -12.32 17.69
C GLY A 487 13.98 -12.21 16.21
N GLY A 488 15.10 -12.77 15.75
CA GLY A 488 15.32 -13.15 14.37
C GLY A 488 16.51 -14.07 14.19
N GLU A 489 16.37 -14.97 13.23
CA GLU A 489 17.37 -15.90 12.72
C GLU A 489 17.82 -15.43 11.34
N PHE A 490 19.14 -15.34 11.18
CA PHE A 490 19.75 -14.61 10.09
C PHE A 490 20.82 -15.46 9.44
N ASP A 491 20.44 -16.13 8.36
CA ASP A 491 21.28 -17.02 7.59
C ASP A 491 21.67 -16.40 6.24
N GLY A 492 22.50 -17.13 5.51
CA GLY A 492 23.14 -16.71 4.28
C GLY A 492 22.66 -17.48 3.08
N SER A 493 23.52 -18.34 2.56
CA SER A 493 23.17 -19.30 1.52
C SER A 493 23.00 -20.67 2.12
N THR A 494 22.20 -21.53 1.48
CA THR A 494 22.25 -22.96 1.77
C THR A 494 22.99 -23.68 0.62
N PRO A 495 24.03 -24.50 0.86
CA PRO A 495 24.79 -24.60 2.11
C PRO A 495 25.56 -23.31 2.44
N ASP A 496 25.92 -23.15 3.70
CA ASP A 496 26.45 -21.94 4.36
C ASP A 496 27.65 -21.23 3.69
N ASP A 497 28.48 -21.93 2.89
CA ASP A 497 29.65 -21.35 2.20
C ASP A 497 29.53 -21.29 0.69
N ALA A 498 28.31 -21.16 0.20
CA ALA A 498 28.16 -20.76 -1.17
C ALA A 498 28.74 -19.34 -1.38
N ALA A 499 29.01 -19.00 -2.65
CA ALA A 499 29.67 -17.75 -2.99
C ALA A 499 28.78 -16.51 -2.75
N LEU A 500 27.46 -16.67 -2.85
CA LEU A 500 26.52 -15.61 -2.52
C LEU A 500 26.16 -15.71 -1.04
N TYR A 501 25.84 -14.57 -0.43
CA TYR A 501 25.59 -14.45 1.00
C TYR A 501 24.58 -13.33 1.24
N SER A 502 23.83 -13.42 2.34
CA SER A 502 22.89 -12.38 2.74
C SER A 502 23.66 -11.11 3.13
N ASN A 503 23.21 -9.94 2.71
CA ASN A 503 23.83 -8.66 3.04
C ASN A 503 22.77 -7.55 3.18
N PRO A 504 21.78 -7.70 4.08
CA PRO A 504 20.72 -6.72 4.24
C PRO A 504 21.18 -5.48 5.03
N THR A 505 20.40 -4.41 4.94
CA THR A 505 20.56 -3.21 5.79
C THR A 505 19.28 -2.96 6.59
N LEU A 506 19.36 -3.11 7.90
CA LEU A 506 18.25 -2.93 8.84
C LEU A 506 18.54 -1.80 9.82
N TYR A 507 17.62 -0.83 9.87
CA TYR A 507 17.67 0.27 10.83
C TYR A 507 16.43 0.32 11.73
N ASN A 508 16.59 0.78 12.96
CA ASN A 508 15.48 1.15 13.84
C ASN A 508 14.51 0.01 14.15
N TRP A 509 15.01 -1.20 14.40
CA TRP A 509 14.18 -2.31 14.88
C TRP A 509 14.04 -2.26 16.40
N THR A 510 12.82 -2.31 16.92
CA THR A 510 12.54 -2.51 18.35
C THR A 510 12.02 -3.92 18.60
N HIS A 511 12.83 -4.74 19.26
CA HIS A 511 12.48 -6.11 19.66
C HIS A 511 12.25 -6.19 21.17
N ILE A 512 11.10 -6.75 21.56
CA ILE A 512 10.72 -7.05 22.93
C ILE A 512 10.66 -8.57 23.08
N GLY A 513 11.66 -9.14 23.75
CA GLY A 513 11.75 -10.58 23.99
C GLY A 513 10.67 -11.10 24.95
N SER A 514 10.65 -12.40 25.21
CA SER A 514 9.61 -13.05 26.05
C SER A 514 9.58 -12.59 27.52
N GLY A 515 10.68 -12.04 28.02
CA GLY A 515 10.88 -11.62 29.42
C GLY A 515 11.90 -12.47 30.16
N VAL A 516 12.71 -11.85 31.04
CA VAL A 516 13.61 -12.60 31.93
C VAL A 516 12.78 -13.52 32.84
N GLY A 517 13.07 -14.82 32.78
CA GLY A 517 12.34 -15.85 33.55
C GLY A 517 11.04 -16.34 32.91
N ALA A 518 10.74 -15.95 31.66
CA ALA A 518 9.62 -16.47 30.89
C ALA A 518 9.71 -18.00 30.68
N ALA A 519 8.57 -18.65 30.43
CA ALA A 519 8.50 -20.09 30.18
C ALA A 519 8.98 -20.46 28.75
N ALA A 520 8.78 -19.56 27.78
CA ALA A 520 9.21 -19.71 26.39
C ALA A 520 10.67 -20.16 26.25
N GLY A 521 10.98 -21.01 25.27
CA GLY A 521 12.36 -21.48 24.99
C GLY A 521 13.31 -20.30 24.75
N ASN A 522 12.96 -19.46 23.77
CA ASN A 522 13.45 -18.10 23.54
C ASN A 522 14.97 -17.96 23.69
N ALA A 523 15.73 -18.64 22.82
CA ALA A 523 17.17 -18.78 22.98
C ALA A 523 17.96 -17.51 22.66
N ASN A 524 17.51 -16.69 21.69
CA ASN A 524 18.22 -15.50 21.26
C ASN A 524 17.28 -14.35 20.87
N ALA A 525 17.70 -13.10 21.01
CA ALA A 525 17.04 -12.02 20.30
C ALA A 525 17.50 -12.00 18.85
N TRP A 526 18.80 -11.88 18.59
CA TRP A 526 19.36 -11.97 17.23
C TRP A 526 20.34 -13.12 17.13
N LEU A 527 20.09 -14.04 16.20
CA LEU A 527 20.93 -15.19 15.90
C LEU A 527 21.55 -14.99 14.50
N LEU A 528 22.83 -14.61 14.46
CA LEU A 528 23.58 -14.37 13.22
C LEU A 528 24.34 -15.63 12.84
N ARG A 529 23.91 -16.27 11.76
CA ARG A 529 24.38 -17.58 11.31
C ARG A 529 25.21 -17.49 10.04
N ALA A 530 25.70 -18.63 9.58
CA ALA A 530 26.67 -18.66 8.53
C ALA A 530 26.13 -18.12 7.19
N GLY A 531 27.00 -17.43 6.48
CA GLY A 531 26.68 -16.70 5.25
C GLY A 531 25.89 -15.41 5.47
N THR A 532 25.66 -14.95 6.70
CA THR A 532 25.03 -13.65 6.95
C THR A 532 26.07 -12.54 7.13
N ALA A 533 25.96 -11.50 6.29
CA ALA A 533 26.65 -10.23 6.42
C ALA A 533 25.61 -9.12 6.69
N GLY A 534 25.93 -7.86 6.41
CA GLY A 534 24.96 -6.77 6.44
C GLY A 534 25.07 -5.88 7.66
N THR A 535 24.09 -5.01 7.84
CA THR A 535 24.08 -3.98 8.88
C THR A 535 22.80 -4.04 9.69
N ILE A 536 22.91 -4.14 11.02
CA ILE A 536 21.81 -3.89 11.97
C ILE A 536 22.20 -2.70 12.84
N ALA A 537 21.44 -1.62 12.76
CA ALA A 537 21.83 -0.37 13.38
C ALA A 537 20.68 0.45 13.98
N ASN A 538 21.00 1.24 15.02
CA ASN A 538 20.04 2.11 15.71
C ASN A 538 18.81 1.34 16.24
N SER A 539 19.00 0.07 16.61
CA SER A 539 17.94 -0.84 17.04
C SER A 539 17.97 -1.07 18.55
N ILE A 540 16.86 -1.54 19.09
CA ILE A 540 16.61 -1.75 20.51
C ILE A 540 16.20 -3.21 20.72
N VAL A 541 16.86 -3.89 21.66
CA VAL A 541 16.45 -5.20 22.17
C VAL A 541 16.19 -5.07 23.66
N VAL A 542 14.97 -5.38 24.09
CA VAL A 542 14.60 -5.35 25.51
C VAL A 542 13.99 -6.66 25.98
N GLY A 543 14.26 -7.02 27.24
CA GLY A 543 13.53 -8.09 27.91
C GLY A 543 13.73 -9.49 27.32
N GLN A 544 14.81 -9.72 26.57
CA GLN A 544 15.17 -11.07 26.11
C GLN A 544 15.50 -11.98 27.28
N LYS A 545 15.01 -13.22 27.24
CA LYS A 545 15.17 -14.19 28.33
C LYS A 545 16.61 -14.59 28.58
N THR A 546 17.38 -14.77 27.50
CA THR A 546 18.66 -15.49 27.48
C THR A 546 19.77 -14.65 26.84
N LYS A 547 19.94 -14.69 25.51
CA LYS A 547 20.99 -13.97 24.77
C LYS A 547 20.39 -12.88 23.91
N VAL A 548 20.86 -11.64 24.02
CA VAL A 548 20.47 -10.55 23.10
C VAL A 548 21.10 -10.69 21.72
N LEU A 549 22.19 -11.46 21.63
CA LEU A 549 22.93 -11.63 20.40
C LEU A 549 23.74 -12.92 20.45
N GLU A 550 23.62 -13.72 19.42
CA GLU A 550 24.47 -14.86 19.14
C GLU A 550 25.11 -14.70 17.76
N VAL A 551 26.42 -14.94 17.67
CA VAL A 551 27.18 -14.92 16.42
C VAL A 551 27.82 -16.28 16.22
N GLN A 552 27.56 -16.90 15.08
CA GLN A 552 28.11 -18.21 14.76
C GLN A 552 29.57 -18.11 14.26
N ASP A 553 30.45 -18.97 14.77
CA ASP A 553 31.88 -19.12 14.48
C ASP A 553 32.21 -20.60 14.25
N LYS A 554 31.95 -21.11 13.04
CA LYS A 554 32.18 -22.52 12.69
C LYS A 554 33.66 -22.73 12.37
N ASN A 555 34.27 -23.74 12.99
CA ASN A 555 35.68 -24.09 12.71
C ASN A 555 35.92 -24.53 11.26
N THR A 556 34.92 -25.15 10.66
CA THR A 556 34.87 -25.49 9.25
C THR A 556 33.40 -25.72 8.95
N PRO A 557 32.83 -25.09 7.92
CA PRO A 557 33.48 -24.25 6.90
C PRO A 557 33.54 -22.74 7.27
N THR A 558 34.24 -21.93 6.46
CA THR A 558 34.79 -20.59 6.85
C THR A 558 33.90 -19.37 6.51
N ASN A 559 32.71 -19.52 5.93
CA ASN A 559 31.88 -18.35 5.61
C ASN A 559 30.87 -18.03 6.72
N ASP A 560 31.27 -18.06 7.98
CA ASP A 560 30.35 -17.80 9.10
C ASP A 560 30.19 -16.31 9.44
N ALA A 561 29.19 -16.00 10.28
CA ALA A 561 28.90 -14.65 10.74
C ALA A 561 30.09 -14.00 11.47
N HIS A 562 30.84 -14.78 12.27
CA HIS A 562 31.99 -14.27 13.00
C HIS A 562 33.11 -13.80 12.06
N GLN A 563 33.41 -14.56 11.00
CA GLN A 563 34.37 -14.15 9.98
C GLN A 563 33.90 -12.94 9.19
N LYS A 564 32.60 -12.85 8.88
CA LYS A 564 32.00 -11.64 8.28
C LYS A 564 32.18 -10.42 9.20
N LEU A 565 32.03 -10.60 10.51
CA LEU A 565 32.26 -9.55 11.50
C LEU A 565 33.74 -9.12 11.57
N VAL A 566 34.68 -10.08 11.60
CA VAL A 566 36.12 -9.79 11.58
C VAL A 566 36.56 -9.04 10.32
N LYS A 567 35.96 -9.35 9.16
CA LYS A 567 36.21 -8.66 7.88
C LYS A 567 35.52 -7.29 7.78
N GLY A 568 34.65 -6.94 8.73
CA GLY A 568 33.84 -5.71 8.69
C GLY A 568 32.68 -5.76 7.68
N GLU A 569 32.30 -6.95 7.23
CA GLU A 569 31.16 -7.20 6.34
C GLU A 569 29.84 -7.29 7.12
N LEU A 570 29.88 -7.79 8.36
CA LEU A 570 28.77 -7.78 9.32
C LEU A 570 28.95 -6.64 10.33
N LYS A 571 27.95 -5.76 10.44
CA LYS A 571 28.03 -4.50 11.18
C LYS A 571 26.85 -4.34 12.14
N LEU A 572 27.14 -4.45 13.43
CA LEU A 572 26.24 -4.07 14.51
C LEU A 572 26.61 -2.67 15.00
N LEU A 573 25.76 -1.67 14.74
CA LEU A 573 26.11 -0.26 14.95
C LEU A 573 25.07 0.43 15.84
N ASN A 574 25.51 0.99 16.96
CA ASN A 574 24.67 1.85 17.79
C ASN A 574 23.34 1.22 18.24
N ASN A 575 23.38 -0.05 18.63
CA ASN A 575 22.22 -0.75 19.17
C ASN A 575 22.17 -0.67 20.70
N LEU A 576 20.96 -0.72 21.25
CA LEU A 576 20.70 -0.72 22.68
C LEU A 576 20.17 -2.08 23.13
N PHE A 577 20.78 -2.61 24.18
CA PHE A 577 20.36 -3.83 24.87
C PHE A 577 19.92 -3.49 26.29
N PHE A 578 18.77 -3.96 26.76
CA PHE A 578 18.33 -3.70 28.13
C PHE A 578 17.36 -4.72 28.74
N GLY A 579 17.44 -4.89 30.06
CA GLY A 579 16.47 -5.69 30.80
C GLY A 579 16.63 -7.19 30.60
N ASN A 580 17.85 -7.65 30.27
CA ASN A 580 18.20 -9.04 29.94
C ASN A 580 18.95 -9.75 31.09
N GLY A 581 18.87 -9.23 32.31
CA GLY A 581 19.47 -9.84 33.51
C GLY A 581 20.90 -9.38 33.85
N THR A 582 21.57 -8.60 33.01
CA THR A 582 22.89 -7.99 33.29
C THR A 582 23.01 -6.58 32.70
N ASN A 583 24.03 -5.83 33.13
CA ASN A 583 24.32 -4.45 32.70
C ASN A 583 25.61 -4.34 31.88
N THR A 584 26.20 -5.46 31.46
CA THR A 584 27.47 -5.49 30.73
C THR A 584 27.41 -6.43 29.54
N LEU A 585 28.16 -6.12 28.48
CA LEU A 585 28.42 -7.06 27.39
C LEU A 585 29.30 -8.20 27.93
N ASP A 586 28.72 -9.39 28.05
CA ASP A 586 29.33 -10.55 28.68
C ASP A 586 29.03 -11.80 27.84
N ALA A 587 30.09 -12.47 27.39
CA ALA A 587 30.04 -13.68 26.56
C ALA A 587 30.15 -14.99 27.35
N THR A 588 30.25 -14.91 28.68
CA THR A 588 30.23 -16.12 29.52
C THR A 588 28.91 -16.88 29.39
N SER A 589 28.86 -18.10 29.92
CA SER A 589 27.66 -18.93 29.88
C SER A 589 26.42 -18.21 30.44
N THR A 590 26.60 -17.39 31.48
CA THR A 590 25.55 -16.57 32.12
C THR A 590 25.38 -15.17 31.53
N GLY A 591 26.23 -14.78 30.59
CA GLY A 591 26.18 -13.47 29.94
C GLY A 591 25.02 -13.31 28.97
N ILE A 592 24.96 -12.18 28.28
CA ILE A 592 23.86 -11.85 27.33
C ILE A 592 24.26 -11.94 25.87
N ILE A 593 25.54 -12.15 25.56
CA ILE A 593 25.99 -12.42 24.19
C ILE A 593 26.60 -13.81 24.12
N ARG A 594 26.67 -14.39 22.93
CA ARG A 594 27.32 -15.69 22.69
C ARG A 594 28.06 -15.67 21.36
N ILE A 595 29.21 -16.34 21.31
CA ILE A 595 29.83 -16.79 20.07
C ILE A 595 29.78 -18.32 20.10
N THR A 596 29.14 -18.95 19.11
CA THR A 596 29.03 -20.42 19.09
C THR A 596 29.53 -21.03 17.80
N SER A 597 30.17 -22.18 17.94
CA SER A 597 30.63 -23.01 16.84
C SER A 597 29.67 -24.15 16.51
N GLY A 598 28.58 -24.31 17.28
CA GLY A 598 27.77 -25.53 17.30
C GLY A 598 28.42 -26.70 18.07
N ASN A 599 29.63 -26.50 18.59
CA ASN A 599 30.31 -27.43 19.49
C ASN A 599 30.76 -26.68 20.76
N PRO A 600 30.11 -26.90 21.92
CA PRO A 600 30.39 -26.14 23.15
C PRO A 600 31.86 -26.15 23.61
N THR A 601 32.66 -27.14 23.18
CA THR A 601 34.10 -27.22 23.51
C THR A 601 34.97 -26.30 22.66
N GLN A 602 34.41 -25.72 21.61
CA GLN A 602 35.07 -24.91 20.60
C GLN A 602 34.53 -23.47 20.56
N ASP A 603 33.43 -23.18 21.26
CA ASP A 603 32.88 -21.83 21.42
C ASP A 603 33.94 -20.90 22.05
N ASP A 604 34.04 -19.65 21.59
CA ASP A 604 34.88 -18.63 22.24
C ASP A 604 34.18 -18.13 23.51
N PRO A 605 34.57 -18.59 24.71
CA PRO A 605 33.89 -18.21 25.95
C PRO A 605 34.19 -16.76 26.35
N THR A 606 35.18 -16.11 25.71
CA THR A 606 35.56 -14.73 25.99
C THR A 606 34.80 -13.74 25.13
N GLY A 607 34.36 -14.17 23.94
CA GLY A 607 33.71 -13.33 22.95
C GLY A 607 34.49 -12.06 22.60
N SER A 608 35.82 -12.07 22.73
CA SER A 608 36.62 -10.85 22.80
C SER A 608 36.52 -9.97 21.55
N VAL A 609 36.44 -10.62 20.38
CA VAL A 609 36.24 -9.95 19.07
C VAL A 609 34.88 -9.28 19.01
N LEU A 610 33.81 -9.99 19.38
CA LEU A 610 32.45 -9.47 19.39
C LEU A 610 32.30 -8.31 20.38
N ILE A 611 32.81 -8.46 21.60
CA ILE A 611 32.78 -7.40 22.62
C ILE A 611 33.53 -6.16 22.12
N LYS A 612 34.70 -6.33 21.50
CA LYS A 612 35.45 -5.21 20.93
C LYS A 612 34.65 -4.54 19.81
N HIS A 613 34.09 -5.31 18.88
CA HIS A 613 33.25 -4.79 17.80
C HIS A 613 32.07 -3.98 18.34
N LEU A 614 31.34 -4.52 19.33
CA LEU A 614 30.19 -3.86 19.92
C LEU A 614 30.58 -2.52 20.57
N ASN A 615 31.66 -2.50 21.36
CA ASN A 615 32.16 -1.28 22.01
C ASN A 615 32.63 -0.23 21.00
N ASP A 616 33.46 -0.62 20.02
CA ASP A 616 34.01 0.29 19.02
C ASP A 616 32.91 0.92 18.15
N ASN A 617 31.83 0.17 17.91
CA ASN A 617 30.68 0.60 17.12
C ASN A 617 29.50 1.11 17.97
N LYS A 618 29.78 1.55 19.20
CA LYS A 618 28.82 2.25 20.08
C LYS A 618 27.55 1.45 20.41
N ASN A 619 27.63 0.13 20.54
CA ASN A 619 26.51 -0.66 21.06
C ASN A 619 26.56 -0.65 22.59
N PHE A 620 25.41 -0.45 23.24
CA PHE A 620 25.35 -0.22 24.68
C PHE A 620 24.36 -1.14 25.39
N VAL A 621 24.68 -1.49 26.63
CA VAL A 621 23.70 -2.05 27.57
C VAL A 621 23.14 -0.90 28.40
N GLN A 622 22.03 -0.32 27.94
CA GLN A 622 21.47 0.89 28.55
C GLN A 622 19.96 0.95 28.37
N ASN A 623 19.25 1.44 29.40
CA ASN A 623 17.81 1.56 29.38
C ASN A 623 17.32 2.54 28.29
N PRO A 624 16.55 2.08 27.29
CA PRO A 624 15.92 2.98 26.32
C PRO A 624 14.76 3.79 26.93
N VAL A 625 14.28 3.40 28.13
CA VAL A 625 13.15 4.02 28.85
C VAL A 625 11.89 3.95 28.00
N LEU A 626 11.50 2.72 27.62
CA LEU A 626 10.21 2.51 26.95
C LEU A 626 9.08 2.88 27.91
N SER A 627 8.00 3.42 27.35
CA SER A 627 6.89 3.95 28.14
C SER A 627 6.14 2.85 28.89
N SER A 628 5.81 1.74 28.21
CA SER A 628 5.26 0.54 28.85
C SER A 628 5.33 -0.69 27.96
N ILE A 629 5.52 -1.85 28.58
CA ILE A 629 5.49 -3.15 27.90
C ILE A 629 4.32 -3.94 28.48
N SER A 630 3.34 -4.29 27.64
CA SER A 630 2.27 -5.22 27.97
C SER A 630 2.13 -6.25 26.87
N ARG A 631 1.82 -7.49 27.26
CA ARG A 631 1.48 -8.61 26.35
C ARG A 631 0.00 -8.98 26.45
N SER A 632 -0.75 -8.24 27.25
CA SER A 632 -2.17 -8.43 27.46
C SER A 632 -2.97 -7.48 26.56
N ALA A 633 -4.19 -7.86 26.21
CA ALA A 633 -5.14 -6.99 25.53
C ALA A 633 -5.74 -5.94 26.49
N ASP A 634 -4.88 -5.09 27.07
CA ASP A 634 -5.23 -4.10 28.11
C ASP A 634 -5.01 -2.64 27.66
N GLY A 635 -4.50 -2.43 26.44
CA GLY A 635 -4.18 -1.10 25.91
C GLY A 635 -2.96 -0.43 26.55
N LEU A 636 -2.13 -1.18 27.29
CA LEU A 636 -0.97 -0.65 28.00
C LEU A 636 0.37 -0.90 27.27
N LEU A 637 0.39 -1.46 26.07
CA LEU A 637 1.62 -1.57 25.28
C LEU A 637 1.95 -0.21 24.64
N ASP A 638 3.04 0.43 25.08
CA ASP A 638 3.60 1.64 24.47
C ASP A 638 5.13 1.50 24.35
N PRO A 639 5.61 0.93 23.23
CA PRO A 639 7.03 0.63 23.03
C PRO A 639 7.85 1.87 22.64
N ARG A 640 7.28 3.09 22.73
CA ARG A 640 8.01 4.30 22.38
C ARG A 640 9.03 4.64 23.47
N PRO A 641 10.31 4.86 23.10
CA PRO A 641 11.30 5.35 24.05
C PRO A 641 10.97 6.78 24.51
N ALA A 642 11.26 7.10 25.77
CA ALA A 642 11.15 8.45 26.29
C ALA A 642 12.25 9.35 25.71
N LEU A 643 11.95 10.64 25.50
CA LEU A 643 12.92 11.62 24.97
C LEU A 643 14.20 11.78 25.82
N ALA A 644 14.11 11.48 27.12
CA ALA A 644 15.26 11.51 28.02
C ALA A 644 16.04 10.18 28.08
N GLY A 645 15.56 9.15 27.38
CA GLY A 645 16.15 7.81 27.37
C GLY A 645 17.36 7.70 26.43
N ALA A 646 18.09 6.59 26.54
CA ALA A 646 19.29 6.32 25.73
C ALA A 646 19.02 6.41 24.23
N ALA A 647 17.84 5.96 23.78
CA ALA A 647 17.44 5.95 22.37
C ALA A 647 17.42 7.34 21.71
N TYR A 648 17.31 8.43 22.48
CA TYR A 648 17.34 9.82 21.98
C TYR A 648 18.60 10.58 22.36
N THR A 649 19.37 10.08 23.32
CA THR A 649 20.49 10.82 23.94
C THR A 649 21.86 10.29 23.52
N THR A 650 21.93 9.11 22.91
CA THR A 650 23.15 8.60 22.26
C THR A 650 23.20 9.06 20.80
N ASP A 651 24.41 9.27 20.26
CA ASP A 651 24.59 9.54 18.83
C ASP A 651 23.92 8.45 17.99
N LEU A 652 23.40 8.76 16.80
CA LEU A 652 22.93 7.76 15.85
C LEU A 652 24.09 7.26 14.97
N ALA A 653 24.08 5.97 14.62
CA ALA A 653 24.88 5.50 13.50
C ALA A 653 24.44 6.22 12.23
N ALA A 654 25.40 6.70 11.44
CA ALA A 654 25.11 7.35 10.17
C ALA A 654 24.35 6.38 9.27
N LEU A 655 23.30 6.89 8.62
CA LEU A 655 22.66 6.19 7.53
C LEU A 655 23.69 6.09 6.40
N THR A 656 24.00 4.88 5.96
CA THR A 656 24.81 4.70 4.76
C THR A 656 23.99 5.19 3.57
N CYS A 657 24.49 6.22 2.88
CA CYS A 657 23.95 6.59 1.58
C CYS A 657 24.39 5.52 0.58
N GLU A 658 23.59 4.47 0.44
CA GLU A 658 23.71 3.49 -0.66
C GLU A 658 22.49 3.49 -1.57
#